data_AF-N0CXI0-F1
#
_entry.id   AF-N0CXI0-F1
#
_cell.length_a   1.000
_cell.length_b   1.000
_cell.length_c   1.000
_cell.angle_alpha   90.00
_cell.angle_beta   90.00
_cell.angle_gamma   90.00
#
_symmetry.space_group_name_H-M   'P 1'
#
loop_
_entity.id
_entity.type
_entity.pdbx_description
1 polymer ?
#
loop_
_entity_poly.entity_id
_entity_poly.type
_entity_poly.pdbx_seq_one_letter_code
_entity_poly.pdbx_strand_id
1 'polypeptide(L)'
;MSPSGIMTPMTKGVDVRTAAAEFDRSAVADAASAAEEERKQVLSQFPLKDWAELPLERYALGQAAPPGAGPTYCRLMEFGTRHLGSIKGGSAAKHIMYHHVSGEWRLAAPLRGMDPQDAWAELRGQFVRAFDALESGDFEALDDLEVLRYGPTLVTKSLATYFPQHFLPIYAGEHLRRFVTLLGGSTQGDVPAWGSNRRLLELIGSRAEFEGWTRHEVMHFLYAHFDPRSKQRTVWKIAPGERGRLWEECRAEGVIRVGWDQLGDLGLYQSDTDLKQALDRNWPRRSGGSLTLARRLMAFRDLEDGDRIVANRGTDEVLAIGTVNGSYRFEADRPEFQHVVSVDWDLSHARKLSEPKQWRSTFAKVDPALFARLIAPQGASGVDVIRAPQTTPVALPEDVQAVLDALERKGQVILHGPPGTGKTRLALGVALALDGRADALGADARHRGLTQAEMLHGDRVSMVTFHPSYGYEDFVEGFKPDLSATGPGLTLALTDGLFHSLCSRAAAHPAQTFLLVIDEINRGDLPRIFGELITLLELDKRNLPVALPVSKRRFSVPPNVRIIGTMNTADRSISHLDAAVRRRFAFLPVGPDPDAVSGTVGPLDLAAFFESLNGRIARDLDADHQIGHAYLLRDGAPIATEEDLAAAFHHEVVPLLEDYCLGRAELLHLILGDLVDADTGRARLMSPQDLPDALATEFTSGAPGPDA
;
A
#
# COMPACT_ATOMS: atom_id res chain seq x y z
N MET A 1 15.10 9.33 -55.09
CA MET A 1 15.19 8.15 -54.19
C MET A 1 15.41 8.68 -52.80
N SER A 2 14.35 8.66 -51.98
CA SER A 2 14.29 9.23 -50.64
C SER A 2 14.87 8.25 -49.60
N PRO A 3 15.58 8.71 -48.55
CA PRO A 3 15.99 7.85 -47.46
C PRO A 3 14.87 7.75 -46.42
N SER A 4 14.41 6.52 -46.16
CA SER A 4 13.38 6.17 -45.18
C SER A 4 13.93 6.24 -43.76
N GLY A 5 13.35 7.12 -42.95
CA GLY A 5 13.62 7.26 -41.52
C GLY A 5 13.14 6.06 -40.71
N ILE A 6 13.93 5.75 -39.68
CA ILE A 6 13.72 4.68 -38.70
C ILE A 6 12.55 5.09 -37.80
N MET A 7 11.44 4.35 -37.87
CA MET A 7 10.32 4.45 -36.93
C MET A 7 10.68 3.78 -35.61
N THR A 8 10.72 4.58 -34.54
CA THR A 8 10.75 4.12 -33.14
C THR A 8 9.43 3.39 -32.82
N PRO A 9 9.41 2.31 -32.01
CA PRO A 9 8.20 1.53 -31.78
C PRO A 9 7.19 2.32 -30.93
N MET A 10 5.96 2.44 -31.42
CA MET A 10 4.84 3.01 -30.69
C MET A 10 4.47 2.10 -29.50
N THR A 11 4.72 2.59 -28.29
CA THR A 11 4.03 2.12 -27.08
C THR A 11 2.53 2.36 -27.26
N LYS A 12 1.69 1.39 -26.83
CA LYS A 12 0.24 1.53 -26.74
C LYS A 12 -0.11 2.61 -25.70
N GLY A 13 0.01 3.88 -26.07
CA GLY A 13 -0.42 5.04 -25.28
C GLY A 13 -1.72 5.58 -25.84
N VAL A 14 -2.68 5.85 -24.97
CA VAL A 14 -3.89 6.61 -25.31
C VAL A 14 -3.44 7.97 -25.87
N ASP A 15 -3.94 8.33 -27.06
CA ASP A 15 -3.59 9.58 -27.73
C ASP A 15 -4.24 10.79 -27.04
N VAL A 16 -3.42 11.67 -26.46
CA VAL A 16 -3.86 12.92 -25.79
C VAL A 16 -4.73 13.78 -26.70
N ARG A 17 -4.41 13.81 -28.02
CA ARG A 17 -5.19 14.58 -28.99
C ARG A 17 -6.60 14.03 -29.15
N THR A 18 -6.72 12.70 -29.26
CA THR A 18 -8.03 12.03 -29.34
C THR A 18 -8.84 12.26 -28.07
N ALA A 19 -8.24 12.07 -26.89
CA ALA A 19 -8.93 12.30 -25.62
C ALA A 19 -9.39 13.76 -25.45
N ALA A 20 -8.57 14.73 -25.84
CA ALA A 20 -8.92 16.16 -25.73
C ALA A 20 -10.09 16.54 -26.64
N ALA A 21 -10.21 15.91 -27.82
CA ALA A 21 -11.32 16.15 -28.74
C ALA A 21 -12.66 15.60 -28.22
N GLU A 22 -12.63 14.57 -27.37
CA GLU A 22 -13.82 13.91 -26.80
C GLU A 22 -14.24 14.49 -25.43
N PHE A 23 -13.41 15.34 -24.83
CA PHE A 23 -13.65 15.87 -23.49
C PHE A 23 -14.79 16.90 -23.46
N ASP A 24 -15.83 16.61 -22.67
CA ASP A 24 -16.93 17.55 -22.45
C ASP A 24 -16.50 18.69 -21.50
N ARG A 25 -16.10 19.80 -22.11
CA ARG A 25 -15.71 21.03 -21.43
C ARG A 25 -16.87 21.70 -20.66
N SER A 26 -18.12 21.45 -21.05
CA SER A 26 -19.27 22.07 -20.37
C SER A 26 -19.52 21.44 -19.00
N ALA A 27 -19.16 20.17 -18.82
CA ALA A 27 -19.31 19.43 -17.57
C ALA A 27 -18.44 19.97 -16.40
N VAL A 28 -17.46 20.84 -16.69
CA VAL A 28 -16.56 21.41 -15.66
C VAL A 28 -16.82 22.89 -15.37
N ALA A 29 -17.82 23.51 -16.01
CA ALA A 29 -18.13 24.93 -15.85
C ALA A 29 -18.50 25.29 -14.40
N ASP A 30 -19.33 24.47 -13.76
CA ASP A 30 -19.76 24.67 -12.38
C ASP A 30 -18.58 24.57 -11.40
N ALA A 31 -17.68 23.60 -11.61
CA ALA A 31 -16.47 23.43 -10.81
C ALA A 31 -15.50 24.61 -10.96
N ALA A 32 -15.33 25.13 -12.18
CA ALA A 32 -14.51 26.31 -12.44
C ALA A 32 -15.11 27.58 -11.79
N SER A 33 -16.43 27.73 -11.81
CA SER A 33 -17.12 28.83 -11.11
C SER A 33 -16.95 28.72 -9.59
N ALA A 34 -17.10 27.52 -9.03
CA ALA A 34 -16.89 27.29 -7.60
C ALA A 34 -15.44 27.57 -7.18
N ALA A 35 -14.47 27.21 -8.02
CA ALA A 35 -13.05 27.51 -7.77
C ALA A 35 -12.77 29.01 -7.73
N GLU A 36 -13.39 29.81 -8.59
CA GLU A 36 -13.24 31.27 -8.56
C GLU A 36 -13.88 31.89 -7.32
N GLU A 37 -15.02 31.36 -6.85
CA GLU A 37 -15.62 31.81 -5.60
C GLU A 37 -14.76 31.45 -4.38
N GLU A 38 -14.19 30.25 -4.34
CA GLU A 38 -13.19 29.86 -3.32
C GLU A 38 -11.97 30.78 -3.36
N ARG A 39 -11.49 31.15 -4.56
CA ARG A 39 -10.38 32.10 -4.72
C ARG A 39 -10.70 33.45 -4.13
N LYS A 40 -11.86 34.02 -4.49
CA LYS A 40 -12.34 35.29 -3.94
C LYS A 40 -12.49 35.23 -2.42
N GLN A 41 -12.93 34.10 -1.88
CA GLN A 41 -12.99 33.88 -0.43
C GLN A 41 -11.61 33.94 0.22
N VAL A 42 -10.59 33.29 -0.36
CA VAL A 42 -9.21 33.39 0.14
C VAL A 42 -8.70 34.82 0.07
N LEU A 43 -8.88 35.51 -1.06
CA LEU A 43 -8.43 36.89 -1.25
C LEU A 43 -9.11 37.88 -0.30
N SER A 44 -10.38 37.62 0.05
CA SER A 44 -11.13 38.41 1.01
C SER A 44 -10.63 38.23 2.44
N GLN A 45 -10.35 36.98 2.85
CA GLN A 45 -9.90 36.67 4.21
C GLN A 45 -8.39 36.91 4.43
N PHE A 46 -7.61 36.84 3.36
CA PHE A 46 -6.15 36.99 3.36
C PHE A 46 -5.71 37.86 2.16
N PRO A 47 -6.00 39.18 2.17
CA PRO A 47 -5.57 40.07 1.10
C PRO A 47 -4.05 40.09 0.95
N LEU A 48 -3.56 40.20 -0.29
CA LEU A 48 -2.11 40.15 -0.58
C LEU A 48 -1.32 41.21 0.22
N LYS A 49 -1.86 42.43 0.33
CA LYS A 49 -1.28 43.55 1.07
C LYS A 49 -1.12 43.31 2.58
N ASP A 50 -1.90 42.39 3.16
CA ASP A 50 -1.92 42.16 4.60
C ASP A 50 -0.95 41.03 4.99
N TRP A 51 -0.32 40.34 4.03
CA TRP A 51 0.60 39.24 4.29
C TRP A 51 1.82 39.63 5.11
N ALA A 52 2.33 40.85 4.92
CA ALA A 52 3.49 41.34 5.68
C ALA A 52 3.21 41.43 7.19
N GLU A 53 1.95 41.59 7.57
CA GLU A 53 1.50 41.74 8.95
C GLU A 53 0.67 40.55 9.45
N LEU A 54 0.50 39.51 8.63
CA LEU A 54 -0.30 38.33 8.98
C LEU A 54 0.24 37.68 10.27
N PRO A 55 -0.57 37.52 11.33
CA PRO A 55 -0.13 36.91 12.57
C PRO A 55 -0.10 35.37 12.48
N LEU A 56 0.77 34.73 13.27
CA LEU A 56 1.00 33.28 13.24
C LEU A 56 -0.29 32.48 13.50
N GLU A 57 -1.14 32.98 14.39
CA GLU A 57 -2.42 32.36 14.78
C GLU A 57 -3.44 32.39 13.65
N ARG A 58 -3.26 33.26 12.66
CA ARG A 58 -4.06 33.31 11.43
C ARG A 58 -3.45 32.47 10.31
N TYR A 59 -2.22 32.00 10.43
CA TYR A 59 -1.54 31.18 9.43
C TYR A 59 -1.64 29.68 9.72
N ALA A 60 -1.13 29.24 10.88
CA ALA A 60 -0.76 27.85 11.11
C ALA A 60 -1.93 26.87 11.27
N LEU A 61 -1.68 25.59 10.95
CA LEU A 61 -2.58 24.48 11.30
C LEU A 61 -2.41 24.11 12.79
N GLY A 62 -3.49 23.64 13.42
CA GLY A 62 -3.49 23.19 14.84
C GLY A 62 -3.64 24.30 15.88
N GLN A 63 -3.98 25.51 15.44
CA GLN A 63 -4.36 26.65 16.28
C GLN A 63 -5.86 26.88 16.19
N ALA A 64 -6.48 27.27 17.31
CA ALA A 64 -7.84 27.80 17.29
C ALA A 64 -7.80 29.22 16.73
N ALA A 65 -8.54 29.47 15.64
CA ALA A 65 -8.63 30.83 15.12
C ALA A 65 -9.30 31.76 16.14
N PRO A 66 -8.89 33.05 16.21
CA PRO A 66 -9.56 34.01 17.07
C PRO A 66 -11.07 34.04 16.80
N PRO A 67 -11.93 34.19 17.83
CA PRO A 67 -13.37 34.22 17.66
C PRO A 67 -13.79 35.25 16.60
N GLY A 68 -14.53 34.81 15.59
CA GLY A 68 -15.00 35.66 14.49
C GLY A 68 -14.00 35.89 13.33
N ALA A 69 -12.77 35.36 13.40
CA ALA A 69 -11.74 35.59 12.38
C ALA A 69 -11.75 34.59 11.18
N GLY A 70 -12.62 33.57 11.21
CA GLY A 70 -12.64 32.51 10.20
C GLY A 70 -11.47 31.52 10.32
N PRO A 71 -11.36 30.51 9.44
CA PRO A 71 -10.30 29.49 9.49
C PRO A 71 -8.90 30.10 9.30
N THR A 72 -7.86 29.45 9.82
CA THR A 72 -6.46 29.81 9.54
C THR A 72 -6.13 29.59 8.07
N TYR A 73 -5.08 30.26 7.56
CA TYR A 73 -4.68 30.18 6.15
C TYR A 73 -4.41 28.74 5.73
N CYS A 74 -3.58 28.00 6.47
CA CYS A 74 -3.28 26.59 6.19
C CYS A 74 -4.55 25.73 6.18
N ARG A 75 -5.47 25.94 7.14
CA ARG A 75 -6.74 25.19 7.19
C ARG A 75 -7.65 25.53 6.01
N LEU A 76 -7.75 26.79 5.61
CA LEU A 76 -8.54 27.23 4.45
C LEU A 76 -7.95 26.66 3.14
N MET A 77 -6.63 26.71 2.98
CA MET A 77 -5.93 26.22 1.80
C MET A 77 -5.98 24.69 1.67
N GLU A 78 -5.95 23.96 2.78
CA GLU A 78 -6.03 22.50 2.76
C GLU A 78 -7.49 22.00 2.66
N PHE A 79 -8.40 22.56 3.45
CA PHE A 79 -9.74 21.99 3.62
C PHE A 79 -10.87 22.78 2.96
N GLY A 80 -10.74 24.10 2.83
CA GLY A 80 -11.82 24.99 2.39
C GLY A 80 -11.74 25.45 0.94
N THR A 81 -10.79 24.95 0.16
CA THR A 81 -10.55 25.38 -1.24
C THR A 81 -10.39 24.17 -2.16
N ARG A 82 -11.42 23.31 -2.20
CA ARG A 82 -11.35 22.02 -2.90
C ARG A 82 -11.34 22.17 -4.42
N HIS A 83 -12.11 23.12 -4.95
CA HIS A 83 -12.25 23.34 -6.38
C HIS A 83 -11.04 24.09 -6.96
N LEU A 84 -10.27 24.80 -6.11
CA LEU A 84 -8.95 25.35 -6.46
C LEU A 84 -7.82 24.30 -6.60
N GLY A 85 -8.14 23.01 -6.55
CA GLY A 85 -7.19 21.90 -6.56
C GLY A 85 -6.84 21.44 -5.14
N SER A 86 -7.08 20.17 -4.86
CA SER A 86 -6.85 19.58 -3.54
C SER A 86 -5.37 19.50 -3.19
N ILE A 87 -5.04 19.79 -1.93
CA ILE A 87 -3.74 19.51 -1.31
C ILE A 87 -3.90 18.63 -0.06
N LYS A 88 -5.06 17.98 0.08
CA LYS A 88 -5.35 17.01 1.12
C LYS A 88 -4.51 15.75 0.92
N GLY A 89 -4.29 15.01 2.01
CA GLY A 89 -3.43 13.83 2.03
C GLY A 89 -1.94 14.18 2.18
N GLY A 90 -1.16 13.26 2.73
CA GLY A 90 0.26 13.48 3.05
C GLY A 90 0.49 14.25 4.36
N SER A 91 1.76 14.37 4.76
CA SER A 91 2.15 14.91 6.07
C SER A 91 1.82 16.41 6.24
N ALA A 92 1.42 16.81 7.46
CA ALA A 92 1.25 18.21 7.84
C ALA A 92 2.54 19.04 7.71
N ALA A 93 3.70 18.39 7.53
CA ALA A 93 4.97 19.03 7.22
C ALA A 93 4.92 19.96 5.99
N LYS A 94 4.00 19.72 5.05
CA LYS A 94 3.78 20.60 3.88
C LYS A 94 3.39 22.05 4.25
N HIS A 95 2.93 22.29 5.47
CA HIS A 95 2.63 23.63 5.98
C HIS A 95 3.88 24.39 6.45
N ILE A 96 5.06 23.76 6.42
CA ILE A 96 6.38 24.29 6.83
C ILE A 96 6.48 24.49 8.35
N MET A 97 5.43 25.01 8.96
CA MET A 97 5.26 25.13 10.40
C MET A 97 3.80 24.88 10.78
N TYR A 98 3.58 24.10 11.83
CA TYR A 98 2.26 23.83 12.37
C TYR A 98 2.33 23.53 13.88
N HIS A 99 1.22 23.71 14.57
CA HIS A 99 1.09 23.41 15.98
C HIS A 99 0.57 21.97 16.14
N HIS A 100 1.36 21.12 16.76
CA HIS A 100 1.06 19.71 16.91
C HIS A 100 0.09 19.45 18.06
N VAL A 101 -0.65 18.34 18.02
CA VAL A 101 -1.60 17.95 19.09
C VAL A 101 -0.92 17.75 20.46
N SER A 102 0.39 17.50 20.49
CA SER A 102 1.17 17.46 21.74
C SER A 102 1.39 18.82 22.40
N GLY A 103 0.97 19.92 21.76
CA GLY A 103 1.23 21.30 22.21
C GLY A 103 2.59 21.85 21.77
N GLU A 104 3.33 21.13 20.91
CA GLU A 104 4.64 21.56 20.42
C GLU A 104 4.55 22.16 19.02
N TRP A 105 5.36 23.18 18.75
CA TRP A 105 5.57 23.70 17.40
C TRP A 105 6.49 22.77 16.60
N ARG A 106 6.04 22.41 15.40
CA ARG A 106 6.79 21.58 14.48
C ARG A 106 7.24 22.44 13.31
N LEU A 107 8.56 22.58 13.16
CA LEU A 107 9.21 23.48 12.23
C LEU A 107 9.99 22.70 11.17
N ALA A 108 9.95 23.16 9.92
CA ALA A 108 10.79 22.67 8.84
C ALA A 108 12.27 22.82 9.19
N ALA A 109 13.12 21.99 8.60
CA ALA A 109 14.55 21.91 8.93
C ALA A 109 15.28 23.28 9.06
N PRO A 110 15.12 24.25 8.13
CA PRO A 110 15.82 25.54 8.23
C PRO A 110 15.31 26.43 9.36
N LEU A 111 14.12 26.15 9.90
CA LEU A 111 13.50 26.89 11.00
C LEU A 111 13.66 26.20 12.37
N ARG A 112 14.25 25.00 12.41
CA ARG A 112 14.34 24.23 13.66
C ARG A 112 15.19 24.97 14.71
N GLY A 113 14.69 25.00 15.94
CA GLY A 113 15.36 25.64 17.07
C GLY A 113 15.11 27.14 17.20
N MET A 114 14.39 27.75 16.25
CA MET A 114 13.91 29.12 16.38
C MET A 114 12.68 29.19 17.30
N ASP A 115 12.47 30.35 17.91
CA ASP A 115 11.17 30.67 18.53
C ASP A 115 10.07 30.66 17.44
N PRO A 116 8.86 30.16 17.72
CA PRO A 116 7.79 30.09 16.73
C PRO A 116 7.45 31.43 16.06
N GLN A 117 7.54 32.55 16.77
CA GLN A 117 7.26 33.87 16.18
C GLN A 117 8.39 34.33 15.26
N ASP A 118 9.65 34.03 15.60
CA ASP A 118 10.80 34.32 14.74
C ASP A 118 10.80 33.43 13.49
N ALA A 119 10.50 32.14 13.66
CA ALA A 119 10.31 31.20 12.57
C ALA A 119 9.19 31.67 11.61
N TRP A 120 8.13 32.25 12.16
CA TRP A 120 7.02 32.79 11.37
C TRP A 120 7.42 34.05 10.63
N ALA A 121 8.15 34.96 11.27
CA ALA A 121 8.64 36.17 10.61
C ALA A 121 9.51 35.83 9.39
N GLU A 122 10.40 34.83 9.49
CA GLU A 122 11.22 34.36 8.37
C GLU A 122 10.37 33.72 7.26
N LEU A 123 9.50 32.77 7.61
CA LEU A 123 8.62 32.10 6.63
C LEU A 123 7.71 33.10 5.90
N ARG A 124 7.05 33.99 6.65
CA ARG A 124 6.19 35.05 6.12
C ARG A 124 6.97 35.98 5.20
N GLY A 125 8.19 36.36 5.59
CA GLY A 125 9.08 37.18 4.77
C GLY A 125 9.45 36.52 3.44
N GLN A 126 9.56 35.19 3.38
CA GLN A 126 9.76 34.48 2.11
C GLN A 126 8.49 34.42 1.25
N PHE A 127 7.30 34.24 1.85
CA PHE A 127 6.04 34.34 1.09
C PHE A 127 5.86 35.73 0.46
N VAL A 128 6.11 36.81 1.21
CA VAL A 128 6.03 38.18 0.69
C VAL A 128 7.00 38.38 -0.48
N ARG A 129 8.27 37.98 -0.33
CA ARG A 129 9.26 38.04 -1.42
C ARG A 129 8.84 37.21 -2.64
N ALA A 130 8.24 36.04 -2.44
CA ALA A 130 7.71 35.23 -3.53
C ALA A 130 6.59 35.96 -4.28
N PHE A 131 5.66 36.60 -3.57
CA PHE A 131 4.58 37.35 -4.19
C PHE A 131 5.09 38.57 -4.96
N ASP A 132 6.03 39.34 -4.40
CA ASP A 132 6.66 40.48 -5.08
C ASP A 132 7.41 40.04 -6.36
N ALA A 133 8.10 38.89 -6.29
CA ALA A 133 8.79 38.29 -7.43
C ALA A 133 7.81 37.91 -8.56
N LEU A 134 6.66 37.32 -8.21
CA LEU A 134 5.62 37.00 -9.18
C LEU A 134 4.91 38.23 -9.76
N GLU A 135 4.68 39.27 -8.96
CA GLU A 135 4.09 40.52 -9.43
C GLU A 135 5.02 41.24 -10.42
N SER A 136 6.33 41.15 -10.21
CA SER A 136 7.36 41.70 -11.11
C SER A 136 7.76 40.77 -12.28
N GLY A 137 7.27 39.53 -12.30
CA GLY A 137 7.60 38.53 -13.32
C GLY A 137 8.99 37.91 -13.19
N ASP A 138 9.67 38.11 -12.06
CA ASP A 138 10.97 37.51 -11.74
C ASP A 138 10.79 36.12 -11.11
N PHE A 139 10.66 35.11 -11.94
CA PHE A 139 10.45 33.75 -11.46
C PHE A 139 11.74 33.07 -10.94
N GLU A 140 12.91 33.58 -11.32
CA GLU A 140 14.20 33.02 -10.89
C GLU A 140 14.44 33.30 -9.41
N ALA A 141 13.96 34.44 -8.91
CA ALA A 141 14.01 34.78 -7.48
C ALA A 141 13.30 33.76 -6.56
N LEU A 142 12.40 32.93 -7.08
CA LEU A 142 11.75 31.86 -6.30
C LEU A 142 12.73 30.74 -5.93
N ASP A 143 13.80 30.55 -6.71
CA ASP A 143 14.76 29.47 -6.46
C ASP A 143 15.63 29.72 -5.23
N ASP A 144 15.80 30.99 -4.84
CA ASP A 144 16.57 31.42 -3.66
C ASP A 144 15.77 31.35 -2.34
N LEU A 145 14.47 31.02 -2.39
CA LEU A 145 13.59 30.96 -1.23
C LEU A 145 13.62 29.58 -0.57
N GLU A 146 14.71 29.31 0.16
CA GLU A 146 15.03 28.00 0.74
C GLU A 146 13.93 27.43 1.66
N VAL A 147 13.29 28.26 2.47
CA VAL A 147 12.28 27.79 3.45
C VAL A 147 11.03 27.30 2.72
N LEU A 148 10.63 27.97 1.63
CA LEU A 148 9.45 27.60 0.84
C LEU A 148 9.60 26.21 0.20
N ARG A 149 10.83 25.74 -0.06
CA ARG A 149 11.10 24.41 -0.62
C ARG A 149 10.64 23.26 0.29
N TYR A 150 10.44 23.52 1.58
CA TYR A 150 9.95 22.52 2.53
C TYR A 150 8.42 22.36 2.54
N GLY A 151 7.68 23.24 1.86
CA GLY A 151 6.22 23.16 1.71
C GLY A 151 5.75 23.31 0.27
N PRO A 152 6.33 22.59 -0.70
CA PRO A 152 6.20 22.91 -2.12
C PRO A 152 4.74 22.85 -2.60
N THR A 153 3.93 21.96 -2.04
CA THR A 153 2.51 21.83 -2.37
C THR A 153 1.68 23.02 -1.91
N LEU A 154 1.81 23.42 -0.62
CA LEU A 154 1.12 24.58 -0.07
C LEU A 154 1.56 25.84 -0.80
N VAL A 155 2.87 26.03 -0.93
CA VAL A 155 3.46 27.21 -1.58
C VAL A 155 2.93 27.34 -3.00
N THR A 156 3.02 26.28 -3.83
CA THR A 156 2.53 26.34 -5.22
C THR A 156 1.04 26.68 -5.29
N LYS A 157 0.21 26.16 -4.37
CA LYS A 157 -1.21 26.51 -4.30
C LYS A 157 -1.44 27.96 -3.89
N SER A 158 -0.66 28.47 -2.92
CA SER A 158 -0.69 29.89 -2.54
C SER A 158 -0.37 30.77 -3.74
N LEU A 159 0.74 30.49 -4.44
CA LEU A 159 1.15 31.23 -5.63
C LEU A 159 0.08 31.17 -6.73
N ALA A 160 -0.51 30.00 -6.98
CA ALA A 160 -1.60 29.82 -7.96
C ALA A 160 -2.89 30.55 -7.57
N THR A 161 -3.16 30.72 -6.28
CA THR A 161 -4.36 31.39 -5.77
C THR A 161 -4.29 32.91 -5.99
N TYR A 162 -3.13 33.52 -5.70
CA TYR A 162 -2.89 34.95 -5.91
C TYR A 162 -2.55 35.29 -7.36
N PHE A 163 -1.87 34.39 -8.08
CA PHE A 163 -1.39 34.59 -9.45
C PHE A 163 -1.83 33.46 -10.40
N PRO A 164 -3.14 33.25 -10.61
CA PRO A 164 -3.69 32.11 -11.34
C PRO A 164 -3.28 32.05 -12.82
N GLN A 165 -2.82 33.15 -13.39
CA GLN A 165 -2.32 33.20 -14.77
C GLN A 165 -0.99 32.44 -14.97
N HIS A 166 -0.23 32.21 -13.88
CA HIS A 166 1.11 31.61 -13.94
C HIS A 166 1.15 30.13 -13.57
N PHE A 167 0.02 29.54 -13.14
CA PHE A 167 -0.02 28.17 -12.63
C PHE A 167 -1.26 27.41 -13.09
N LEU A 168 -1.11 26.09 -13.20
CA LEU A 168 -2.23 25.14 -13.25
C LEU A 168 -2.66 24.78 -11.82
N PRO A 169 -3.95 24.48 -11.56
CA PRO A 169 -4.42 24.04 -10.24
C PRO A 169 -4.01 22.59 -9.90
N ILE A 170 -2.72 22.27 -10.03
CA ILE A 170 -2.12 20.95 -9.82
C ILE A 170 -0.87 21.13 -8.96
N TYR A 171 -0.87 20.60 -7.73
CA TYR A 171 0.17 20.94 -6.75
C TYR A 171 1.02 19.77 -6.28
N ALA A 172 0.57 18.53 -6.50
CA ALA A 172 1.34 17.35 -6.18
C ALA A 172 2.53 17.21 -7.14
N GLY A 173 3.75 17.25 -6.60
CA GLY A 173 4.98 17.19 -7.39
C GLY A 173 5.10 15.92 -8.25
N GLU A 174 4.63 14.78 -7.76
CA GLU A 174 4.59 13.55 -8.55
C GLU A 174 3.64 13.63 -9.74
N HIS A 175 2.44 14.17 -9.52
CA HIS A 175 1.44 14.32 -10.58
C HIS A 175 1.95 15.25 -11.67
N LEU A 176 2.54 16.38 -11.27
CA LEU A 176 3.19 17.33 -12.17
C LEU A 176 4.27 16.65 -13.03
N ARG A 177 5.17 15.86 -12.43
CA ARG A 177 6.20 15.12 -13.19
C ARG A 177 5.59 14.14 -14.18
N ARG A 178 4.56 13.39 -13.78
CA ARG A 178 3.90 12.43 -14.67
C ARG A 178 3.21 13.12 -15.84
N PHE A 179 2.51 14.22 -15.61
CA PHE A 179 1.90 15.01 -16.68
C PHE A 179 2.93 15.69 -17.60
N VAL A 180 4.05 16.18 -17.05
CA VAL A 180 5.15 16.70 -17.87
C VAL A 180 5.70 15.61 -18.79
N THR A 181 5.95 14.41 -18.26
CA THR A 181 6.42 13.25 -19.04
C THR A 181 5.39 12.81 -20.08
N LEU A 182 4.10 12.76 -19.71
CA LEU A 182 2.99 12.43 -20.60
C LEU A 182 2.97 13.36 -21.83
N LEU A 183 3.23 14.64 -21.61
CA LEU A 183 3.25 15.65 -22.67
C LEU A 183 4.63 15.76 -23.35
N GLY A 184 5.53 14.80 -23.15
CA GLY A 184 6.83 14.71 -23.83
C GLY A 184 7.91 15.65 -23.26
N GLY A 185 7.69 16.21 -22.08
CA GLY A 185 8.69 17.02 -21.36
C GLY A 185 9.69 16.17 -20.59
N SER A 186 10.92 16.68 -20.41
CA SER A 186 11.91 16.12 -19.50
C SER A 186 11.64 16.56 -18.07
N THR A 187 11.78 15.65 -17.10
CA THR A 187 11.70 15.96 -15.66
C THR A 187 13.11 15.97 -15.05
N GLN A 188 13.45 17.02 -14.30
CA GLN A 188 14.64 17.09 -13.48
C GLN A 188 14.27 16.74 -12.03
N GLY A 189 15.12 15.98 -11.34
CA GLY A 189 14.78 15.35 -10.05
C GLY A 189 14.63 16.31 -8.86
N ASP A 190 15.18 17.52 -8.94
CA ASP A 190 15.30 18.46 -7.81
C ASP A 190 14.52 19.78 -7.99
N VAL A 191 13.60 19.83 -8.96
CA VAL A 191 12.82 21.04 -9.24
C VAL A 191 11.62 21.11 -8.29
N PRO A 192 11.40 22.24 -7.56
CA PRO A 192 10.22 22.43 -6.73
C PRO A 192 8.90 22.31 -7.50
N ALA A 193 7.80 22.08 -6.79
CA ALA A 193 6.48 21.87 -7.41
C ALA A 193 6.05 23.06 -8.28
N TRP A 194 6.35 24.30 -7.90
CA TRP A 194 6.04 25.49 -8.71
C TRP A 194 6.80 25.53 -10.03
N GLY A 195 8.07 25.11 -10.05
CA GLY A 195 8.87 25.00 -11.27
C GLY A 195 8.32 23.92 -12.21
N SER A 196 7.97 22.75 -11.66
CA SER A 196 7.33 21.68 -12.43
C SER A 196 5.95 22.09 -12.98
N ASN A 197 5.18 22.86 -12.21
CA ASN A 197 3.88 23.38 -12.61
C ASN A 197 3.99 24.37 -13.79
N ARG A 198 4.92 25.32 -13.71
CA ARG A 198 5.18 26.25 -14.81
C ARG A 198 5.64 25.51 -16.06
N ARG A 199 6.52 24.53 -15.91
CA ARG A 199 6.96 23.69 -17.04
C ARG A 199 5.79 22.96 -17.70
N LEU A 200 4.86 22.43 -16.90
CA LEU A 200 3.64 21.82 -17.42
C LEU A 200 2.78 22.84 -18.17
N LEU A 201 2.60 24.04 -17.62
CA LEU A 201 1.85 25.12 -18.26
C LEU A 201 2.45 25.54 -19.62
N GLU A 202 3.78 25.62 -19.72
CA GLU A 202 4.48 25.88 -21.00
C GLU A 202 4.19 24.80 -22.05
N LEU A 203 4.23 23.53 -21.65
CA LEU A 203 3.93 22.41 -22.54
C LEU A 203 2.48 22.46 -23.02
N ILE A 204 1.54 22.75 -22.12
CA ILE A 204 0.12 22.95 -22.46
C ILE A 204 -0.04 24.11 -23.44
N GLY A 205 0.62 25.26 -23.19
CA GLY A 205 0.52 26.43 -24.06
C GLY A 205 1.10 26.24 -25.46
N SER A 206 2.02 25.28 -25.64
CA SER A 206 2.61 24.96 -26.96
C SER A 206 1.76 23.99 -27.81
N ARG A 207 0.62 23.52 -27.29
CA ARG A 207 -0.20 22.46 -27.88
C ARG A 207 -1.54 22.99 -28.38
N ALA A 208 -1.83 22.74 -29.66
CA ALA A 208 -3.05 23.21 -30.31
C ALA A 208 -4.32 22.58 -29.71
N GLU A 209 -4.24 21.37 -29.16
CA GLU A 209 -5.39 20.70 -28.52
C GLU A 209 -5.95 21.44 -27.29
N PHE A 210 -5.16 22.28 -26.63
CA PHE A 210 -5.58 23.06 -25.46
C PHE A 210 -5.86 24.54 -25.77
N GLU A 211 -5.93 24.91 -27.05
CA GLU A 211 -6.19 26.29 -27.44
C GLU A 211 -7.57 26.75 -26.96
N GLY A 212 -7.61 27.86 -26.20
CA GLY A 212 -8.83 28.39 -25.60
C GLY A 212 -9.35 27.63 -24.38
N TRP A 213 -8.57 26.72 -23.80
CA TRP A 213 -8.91 26.05 -22.55
C TRP A 213 -8.47 26.89 -21.34
N THR A 214 -9.30 26.89 -20.32
CA THR A 214 -9.00 27.41 -18.99
C THR A 214 -8.12 26.42 -18.22
N ARG A 215 -7.44 26.91 -17.18
CA ARG A 215 -6.53 26.10 -16.37
C ARG A 215 -7.28 25.00 -15.60
N HIS A 216 -8.54 25.26 -15.23
CA HIS A 216 -9.42 24.29 -14.59
C HIS A 216 -9.85 23.19 -15.57
N GLU A 217 -10.22 23.54 -16.81
CA GLU A 217 -10.53 22.54 -17.85
C GLU A 217 -9.34 21.62 -18.10
N VAL A 218 -8.13 22.18 -18.21
CA VAL A 218 -6.90 21.39 -18.39
C VAL A 218 -6.67 20.45 -17.21
N MET A 219 -6.79 20.93 -15.97
CA MET A 219 -6.66 20.10 -14.77
C MET A 219 -7.66 18.94 -14.79
N HIS A 220 -8.94 19.22 -15.00
CA HIS A 220 -9.98 18.20 -14.99
C HIS A 220 -9.78 17.16 -16.09
N PHE A 221 -9.37 17.58 -17.28
CA PHE A 221 -9.02 16.66 -18.37
C PHE A 221 -7.86 15.75 -18.02
N LEU A 222 -6.76 16.31 -17.51
CA LEU A 222 -5.57 15.52 -17.14
C LEU A 222 -5.90 14.47 -16.08
N TYR A 223 -6.69 14.83 -15.07
CA TYR A 223 -7.13 13.85 -14.06
C TYR A 223 -8.19 12.88 -14.58
N ALA A 224 -9.11 13.30 -15.46
CA ALA A 224 -10.14 12.40 -15.99
C ALA A 224 -9.55 11.29 -16.87
N HIS A 225 -8.53 11.61 -17.68
CA HIS A 225 -8.00 10.69 -18.69
C HIS A 225 -6.65 10.07 -18.32
N PHE A 226 -5.87 10.74 -17.48
CA PHE A 226 -4.47 10.38 -17.20
C PHE A 226 -4.13 10.41 -15.72
N ASP A 227 -5.11 10.19 -14.84
CA ASP A 227 -4.92 10.25 -13.40
C ASP A 227 -3.67 9.45 -12.96
N PRO A 228 -2.67 10.11 -12.36
CA PRO A 228 -1.48 9.46 -11.86
C PRO A 228 -1.75 8.64 -10.58
N ARG A 229 -2.87 8.86 -9.90
CA ARG A 229 -3.26 8.08 -8.72
C ARG A 229 -3.51 6.63 -9.13
N SER A 230 -3.08 5.68 -8.30
CA SER A 230 -3.31 4.27 -8.58
C SER A 230 -4.82 4.03 -8.76
N LYS A 231 -5.22 3.41 -9.87
CA LYS A 231 -6.64 3.10 -10.16
C LYS A 231 -7.28 2.14 -9.14
N GLN A 232 -6.53 1.63 -8.17
CA GLN A 232 -7.02 0.73 -7.13
C GLN A 232 -7.45 1.53 -5.89
N ARG A 233 -8.65 2.11 -5.96
CA ARG A 233 -9.32 2.66 -4.78
C ARG A 233 -9.66 1.51 -3.84
N THR A 234 -9.01 1.45 -2.69
CA THR A 234 -9.29 0.43 -1.67
C THR A 234 -10.75 0.60 -1.22
N VAL A 235 -11.54 -0.46 -1.32
CA VAL A 235 -12.92 -0.45 -0.85
C VAL A 235 -12.93 -0.72 0.65
N TRP A 236 -13.55 0.20 1.40
CA TRP A 236 -13.62 0.08 2.85
C TRP A 236 -15.03 -0.31 3.29
N LYS A 237 -15.12 -1.26 4.20
CA LYS A 237 -16.32 -1.50 4.99
C LYS A 237 -16.25 -0.61 6.22
N ILE A 238 -17.29 0.18 6.44
CA ILE A 238 -17.39 1.11 7.58
C ILE A 238 -18.76 0.94 8.26
N ALA A 239 -18.76 0.60 9.55
CA ALA A 239 -19.99 0.51 10.33
C ALA A 239 -20.43 1.91 10.83
N PRO A 240 -21.66 2.39 10.51
CA PRO A 240 -22.16 3.68 10.95
C PRO A 240 -22.61 3.61 12.42
N GLY A 241 -21.64 3.71 13.32
CA GLY A 241 -21.85 3.53 14.75
C GLY A 241 -22.09 2.07 15.16
N GLU A 242 -22.12 1.84 16.46
CA GLU A 242 -22.35 0.53 17.06
C GLU A 242 -23.67 -0.08 16.55
N ARG A 243 -23.63 -1.31 16.06
CA ARG A 243 -24.78 -2.01 15.42
C ARG A 243 -25.50 -1.18 14.36
N GLY A 244 -24.79 -0.27 13.69
CA GLY A 244 -25.36 0.62 12.68
C GLY A 244 -26.38 1.62 13.24
N ARG A 245 -26.31 1.98 14.53
CA ARG A 245 -27.26 2.89 15.19
C ARG A 245 -27.31 4.29 14.56
N LEU A 246 -26.22 4.74 13.94
CA LEU A 246 -26.15 6.04 13.27
C LEU A 246 -26.58 5.97 11.80
N TRP A 247 -27.01 4.81 11.32
CA TRP A 247 -27.33 4.62 9.91
C TRP A 247 -28.38 5.61 9.39
N GLU A 248 -29.48 5.78 10.13
CA GLU A 248 -30.58 6.65 9.68
C GLU A 248 -30.12 8.11 9.52
N GLU A 249 -29.26 8.56 10.43
CA GLU A 249 -28.68 9.90 10.38
C GLU A 249 -27.64 10.02 9.26
N CYS A 250 -26.70 9.08 9.16
CA CYS A 250 -25.69 9.01 8.11
C CYS A 250 -26.33 9.01 6.71
N ARG A 251 -27.44 8.28 6.56
CA ARG A 251 -28.25 8.26 5.33
C ARG A 251 -28.91 9.60 5.05
N ALA A 252 -29.56 10.21 6.05
CA ALA A 252 -30.29 11.46 5.88
C ALA A 252 -29.37 12.65 5.59
N GLU A 253 -28.20 12.69 6.22
CA GLU A 253 -27.21 13.76 6.06
C GLU A 253 -26.25 13.53 4.88
N GLY A 254 -26.26 12.34 4.25
CA GLY A 254 -25.34 12.00 3.16
C GLY A 254 -23.88 11.94 3.64
N VAL A 255 -23.65 11.29 4.77
CA VAL A 255 -22.32 11.18 5.40
C VAL A 255 -22.05 9.78 5.94
N ILE A 256 -20.79 9.50 6.24
CA ILE A 256 -20.37 8.41 7.12
C ILE A 256 -19.60 9.00 8.31
N ARG A 257 -19.80 8.43 9.50
CA ARG A 257 -19.20 8.91 10.75
C ARG A 257 -18.53 7.79 11.53
N VAL A 258 -17.45 8.12 12.23
CA VAL A 258 -16.71 7.18 13.09
C VAL A 258 -16.40 7.81 14.46
N GLY A 259 -16.27 6.96 15.49
CA GLY A 259 -15.95 7.38 16.86
C GLY A 259 -14.46 7.74 17.01
N TRP A 260 -13.92 7.79 18.23
CA TRP A 260 -12.54 8.24 18.56
C TRP A 260 -12.36 9.76 18.80
N ASP A 261 -13.43 10.42 19.24
CA ASP A 261 -13.50 11.86 19.51
C ASP A 261 -12.40 12.37 20.47
N GLN A 262 -11.89 11.54 21.38
CA GLN A 262 -10.80 11.90 22.31
C GLN A 262 -9.45 12.14 21.61
N LEU A 263 -9.28 11.67 20.37
CA LEU A 263 -8.10 12.00 19.55
C LEU A 263 -8.17 13.43 18.99
N GLY A 264 -9.35 14.06 18.98
CA GLY A 264 -9.54 15.31 18.26
C GLY A 264 -9.33 15.16 16.75
N ASP A 265 -9.16 16.28 16.06
CA ASP A 265 -9.06 16.33 14.59
C ASP A 265 -7.94 15.40 14.04
N LEU A 266 -8.33 14.37 13.28
CA LEU A 266 -7.40 13.40 12.69
C LEU A 266 -6.43 14.05 11.69
N GLY A 267 -6.79 15.24 11.17
CA GLY A 267 -5.91 16.06 10.35
C GLY A 267 -4.64 16.54 11.06
N LEU A 268 -4.57 16.44 12.40
CA LEU A 268 -3.42 16.87 13.18
C LEU A 268 -2.29 15.81 13.24
N TYR A 269 -2.55 14.57 12.83
CA TYR A 269 -1.60 13.47 12.90
C TYR A 269 -0.86 13.24 11.58
N GLN A 270 0.46 13.06 11.67
CA GLN A 270 1.31 13.00 10.46
C GLN A 270 1.49 11.61 9.88
N SER A 271 1.41 10.58 10.71
CA SER A 271 1.64 9.20 10.32
C SER A 271 0.77 8.26 11.15
N ASP A 272 0.63 7.03 10.66
CA ASP A 272 0.05 5.92 11.43
C ASP A 272 0.78 5.70 12.76
N THR A 273 2.09 5.93 12.79
CA THR A 273 2.93 5.80 13.98
C THR A 273 2.64 6.90 15.02
N ASP A 274 2.45 8.14 14.57
CA ASP A 274 2.10 9.28 15.44
C ASP A 274 0.68 9.12 16.01
N LEU A 275 -0.26 8.73 15.15
CA LEU A 275 -1.62 8.42 15.57
C LEU A 275 -1.65 7.22 16.52
N LYS A 276 -0.82 6.19 16.29
CA LYS A 276 -0.63 5.08 17.22
C LYS A 276 -0.16 5.58 18.59
N GLN A 277 0.85 6.44 18.66
CA GLN A 277 1.31 6.99 19.94
C GLN A 277 0.24 7.80 20.67
N ALA A 278 -0.65 8.47 19.93
CA ALA A 278 -1.79 9.17 20.52
C ALA A 278 -2.87 8.22 21.04
N LEU A 279 -3.15 7.15 20.31
CA LEU A 279 -4.01 6.07 20.76
C LEU A 279 -3.44 5.39 22.02
N ASP A 280 -2.13 5.11 22.05
CA ASP A 280 -1.42 4.53 23.20
C ASP A 280 -1.53 5.44 24.45
N ARG A 281 -1.44 6.77 24.27
CA ARG A 281 -1.55 7.74 25.37
C ARG A 281 -2.96 7.87 25.94
N ASN A 282 -3.98 7.84 25.08
CA ASN A 282 -5.38 7.95 25.50
C ASN A 282 -5.91 6.64 26.10
N TRP A 283 -5.37 5.50 25.65
CA TRP A 283 -5.77 4.18 26.14
C TRP A 283 -4.58 3.27 26.49
N PRO A 284 -3.76 3.63 27.51
CA PRO A 284 -2.52 2.95 27.84
C PRO A 284 -2.68 1.54 28.44
N ARG A 285 -3.91 1.17 28.86
CA ARG A 285 -4.24 -0.16 29.42
C ARG A 285 -5.12 -1.03 28.51
N ARG A 286 -5.53 -0.50 27.35
CA ARG A 286 -6.03 -1.33 26.25
C ARG A 286 -4.82 -1.77 25.44
N SER A 287 -4.92 -2.85 24.67
CA SER A 287 -3.93 -3.23 23.66
C SER A 287 -3.56 -1.97 22.86
N GLY A 288 -2.42 -1.36 23.23
CA GLY A 288 -2.16 0.04 22.95
C GLY A 288 -2.35 0.32 21.47
N GLY A 289 -3.25 1.27 21.15
CA GLY A 289 -3.45 1.82 19.81
C GLY A 289 -2.89 0.97 18.69
N SER A 290 -3.60 -0.08 18.28
CA SER A 290 -3.15 -0.95 17.19
C SER A 290 -2.65 -0.10 16.01
N LEU A 291 -1.46 -0.40 15.50
CA LEU A 291 -0.94 0.29 14.32
C LEU A 291 -1.89 0.11 13.13
N THR A 292 -2.60 -1.02 13.09
CA THR A 292 -3.66 -1.30 12.13
C THR A 292 -4.87 -0.38 12.33
N LEU A 293 -5.31 -0.15 13.57
CA LEU A 293 -6.35 0.85 13.86
C LEU A 293 -5.91 2.26 13.45
N ALA A 294 -4.67 2.64 13.76
CA ALA A 294 -4.12 3.93 13.34
C ALA A 294 -4.11 4.06 11.80
N ARG A 295 -3.67 3.03 11.08
CA ARG A 295 -3.74 2.99 9.61
C ARG A 295 -5.17 3.11 9.08
N ARG A 296 -6.14 2.46 9.72
CA ARG A 296 -7.56 2.52 9.33
C ARG A 296 -8.16 3.91 9.55
N LEU A 297 -7.84 4.57 10.67
CA LEU A 297 -8.27 5.94 10.94
C LEU A 297 -7.59 6.94 9.99
N MET A 298 -6.32 6.74 9.67
CA MET A 298 -5.62 7.50 8.62
C MET A 298 -6.28 7.28 7.26
N ALA A 299 -6.62 6.05 6.90
CA ALA A 299 -7.31 5.74 5.65
C ALA A 299 -8.70 6.37 5.59
N PHE A 300 -9.45 6.42 6.70
CA PHE A 300 -10.72 7.14 6.78
C PHE A 300 -10.56 8.65 6.53
N ARG A 301 -9.57 9.27 7.17
CA ARG A 301 -9.22 10.68 6.97
C ARG A 301 -8.83 10.96 5.52
N ASP A 302 -8.15 10.02 4.89
CA ASP A 302 -7.58 10.14 3.54
C ASP A 302 -8.54 9.69 2.43
N LEU A 303 -9.80 9.36 2.74
CA LEU A 303 -10.82 9.06 1.74
C LEU A 303 -11.00 10.22 0.76
N GLU A 304 -10.94 9.91 -0.54
CA GLU A 304 -11.04 10.86 -1.64
C GLU A 304 -12.35 10.72 -2.42
N ASP A 305 -12.70 11.76 -3.18
CA ASP A 305 -13.89 11.77 -4.03
C ASP A 305 -13.91 10.58 -5.02
N GLY A 306 -14.99 9.81 -4.90
CA GLY A 306 -15.32 8.59 -5.62
C GLY A 306 -14.72 7.30 -5.04
N ASP A 307 -14.09 7.34 -3.87
CA ASP A 307 -13.80 6.12 -3.11
C ASP A 307 -15.12 5.41 -2.73
N ARG A 308 -15.06 4.08 -2.58
CA ARG A 308 -16.24 3.24 -2.34
C ARG A 308 -16.27 2.73 -0.90
N ILE A 309 -17.43 2.86 -0.28
CA ILE A 309 -17.69 2.42 1.09
C ILE A 309 -18.80 1.37 1.09
N VAL A 310 -18.63 0.30 1.86
CA VAL A 310 -19.70 -0.64 2.20
C VAL A 310 -20.18 -0.29 3.61
N ALA A 311 -21.36 0.31 3.73
CA ALA A 311 -22.00 0.51 5.03
C ALA A 311 -22.67 -0.80 5.46
N ASN A 312 -22.42 -1.23 6.70
CA ASN A 312 -22.91 -2.51 7.19
C ASN A 312 -23.58 -2.39 8.56
N ARG A 313 -24.47 -3.33 8.87
CA ARG A 313 -25.00 -3.57 10.22
C ARG A 313 -24.64 -4.99 10.63
N GLY A 314 -24.07 -5.14 11.83
CA GLY A 314 -23.63 -6.44 12.32
C GLY A 314 -22.65 -7.12 11.37
N THR A 315 -22.66 -8.44 11.34
CA THR A 315 -21.78 -9.26 10.50
C THR A 315 -22.42 -9.70 9.19
N ASP A 316 -23.75 -9.58 9.06
CA ASP A 316 -24.53 -10.22 8.00
C ASP A 316 -25.41 -9.24 7.21
N GLU A 317 -25.36 -7.93 7.43
CA GLU A 317 -26.22 -6.97 6.72
C GLU A 317 -25.40 -5.87 6.04
N VAL A 318 -25.61 -5.69 4.73
CA VAL A 318 -25.15 -4.52 3.97
C VAL A 318 -26.30 -3.52 3.95
N LEU A 319 -26.03 -2.32 4.46
CA LEU A 319 -27.00 -1.21 4.53
C LEU A 319 -27.04 -0.41 3.23
N ALA A 320 -25.87 -0.14 2.64
CA ALA A 320 -25.74 0.61 1.40
C ALA A 320 -24.32 0.50 0.84
N ILE A 321 -24.17 0.89 -0.43
CA ILE A 321 -22.87 1.21 -1.00
C ILE A 321 -22.76 2.72 -1.13
N GLY A 322 -21.73 3.29 -0.53
CA GLY A 322 -21.41 4.71 -0.58
C GLY A 322 -20.40 5.02 -1.67
N THR A 323 -20.56 6.20 -2.29
CA THR A 323 -19.53 6.85 -3.10
C THR A 323 -19.14 8.14 -2.40
N VAL A 324 -17.88 8.27 -1.99
CA VAL A 324 -17.38 9.47 -1.31
C VAL A 324 -17.52 10.67 -2.24
N ASN A 325 -18.08 11.78 -1.76
CA ASN A 325 -18.31 13.00 -2.56
C ASN A 325 -17.85 14.29 -1.85
N GLY A 326 -17.12 14.11 -0.75
CA GLY A 326 -16.45 15.18 -0.04
C GLY A 326 -15.44 14.60 0.93
N SER A 327 -14.46 15.40 1.32
CA SER A 327 -13.36 14.92 2.14
C SER A 327 -13.67 14.96 3.64
N TYR A 328 -12.80 14.32 4.41
CA TYR A 328 -12.80 14.34 5.86
C TYR A 328 -12.92 15.76 6.44
N ARG A 329 -13.74 15.87 7.50
CA ARG A 329 -13.85 17.03 8.39
C ARG A 329 -14.04 16.58 9.83
N PHE A 330 -13.65 17.47 10.74
CA PHE A 330 -13.85 17.32 12.18
C PHE A 330 -14.89 18.31 12.68
N GLU A 331 -15.97 17.81 13.28
CA GLU A 331 -17.11 18.58 13.81
C GLU A 331 -17.01 18.67 15.34
N ALA A 332 -16.17 19.58 15.84
CA ALA A 332 -15.86 19.71 17.27
C ALA A 332 -17.08 20.05 18.16
N ASP A 333 -18.11 20.69 17.60
CA ASP A 333 -19.31 21.11 18.34
C ASP A 333 -20.28 19.94 18.62
N ARG A 334 -20.00 18.76 18.07
CA ARG A 334 -20.85 17.58 18.21
C ARG A 334 -20.44 16.74 19.43
N PRO A 335 -21.37 16.17 20.22
CA PRO A 335 -21.03 15.44 21.43
C PRO A 335 -20.32 14.10 21.19
N GLU A 336 -20.63 13.40 20.09
CA GLU A 336 -19.99 12.13 19.71
C GLU A 336 -19.95 11.97 18.18
N PHE A 337 -19.01 11.16 17.68
CA PHE A 337 -18.82 10.88 16.25
C PHE A 337 -18.51 12.14 15.44
N GLN A 338 -17.49 12.86 15.90
CA GLN A 338 -17.01 14.13 15.38
C GLN A 338 -16.24 13.98 14.06
N HIS A 339 -15.89 12.76 13.65
CA HIS A 339 -15.16 12.46 12.42
C HIS A 339 -16.13 12.13 11.28
N VAL A 340 -16.09 12.91 10.20
CA VAL A 340 -17.13 12.85 9.16
C VAL A 340 -16.55 12.90 7.76
N VAL A 341 -17.10 12.09 6.87
CA VAL A 341 -16.84 12.12 5.41
C VAL A 341 -18.18 12.17 4.68
N SER A 342 -18.30 12.97 3.62
CA SER A 342 -19.53 13.06 2.84
C SER A 342 -19.62 11.94 1.81
N VAL A 343 -20.81 11.36 1.65
CA VAL A 343 -21.05 10.13 0.88
C VAL A 343 -22.42 10.19 0.19
N ASP A 344 -22.44 9.87 -1.10
CA ASP A 344 -23.65 9.54 -1.85
C ASP A 344 -23.99 8.06 -1.65
N TRP A 345 -25.14 7.79 -1.03
CA TRP A 345 -25.59 6.43 -0.71
C TRP A 345 -26.44 5.81 -1.80
N ASP A 346 -26.05 4.61 -2.24
CA ASP A 346 -26.86 3.72 -3.08
C ASP A 346 -27.43 2.57 -2.25
N LEU A 347 -28.76 2.62 -2.08
CA LEU A 347 -29.54 1.66 -1.31
C LEU A 347 -29.95 0.42 -2.13
N SER A 348 -29.75 0.41 -3.45
CA SER A 348 -30.18 -0.69 -4.33
C SER A 348 -29.48 -2.03 -3.99
N HIS A 349 -28.37 -1.96 -3.26
CA HIS A 349 -27.58 -3.10 -2.83
C HIS A 349 -27.83 -3.51 -1.37
N ALA A 350 -28.75 -2.84 -0.66
CA ALA A 350 -29.07 -3.15 0.74
C ALA A 350 -29.64 -4.57 0.86
N ARG A 351 -28.99 -5.43 1.66
CA ARG A 351 -29.42 -6.83 1.82
C ARG A 351 -28.79 -7.50 3.04
N LYS A 352 -29.50 -8.51 3.56
CA LYS A 352 -28.88 -9.53 4.39
C LYS A 352 -28.08 -10.51 3.53
N LEU A 353 -26.89 -10.85 3.99
CA LEU A 353 -26.00 -11.83 3.40
C LEU A 353 -26.42 -13.21 3.87
N SER A 354 -26.34 -14.19 2.97
CA SER A 354 -26.68 -15.59 3.27
C SER A 354 -25.74 -16.23 4.30
N GLU A 355 -24.57 -15.64 4.50
CA GLU A 355 -23.57 -16.07 5.47
C GLU A 355 -22.99 -14.83 6.19
N PRO A 356 -22.88 -14.86 7.52
CA PRO A 356 -22.17 -13.83 8.28
C PRO A 356 -20.74 -13.66 7.78
N LYS A 357 -20.29 -12.41 7.66
CA LYS A 357 -18.90 -12.05 7.35
C LYS A 357 -18.15 -11.71 8.63
N GLN A 358 -16.82 -11.84 8.62
CA GLN A 358 -15.96 -11.50 9.76
C GLN A 358 -15.80 -9.97 9.94
N TRP A 359 -16.92 -9.26 9.95
CA TRP A 359 -17.05 -7.80 9.91
C TRP A 359 -17.26 -7.18 11.30
N ARG A 360 -16.56 -7.69 12.31
CA ARG A 360 -16.70 -7.24 13.70
C ARG A 360 -16.02 -5.89 13.98
N SER A 361 -14.94 -5.55 13.28
CA SER A 361 -14.29 -4.24 13.40
C SER A 361 -15.07 -3.13 12.68
N THR A 362 -15.03 -1.90 13.21
CA THR A 362 -15.66 -0.72 12.58
C THR A 362 -15.16 -0.52 11.14
N PHE A 363 -13.87 -0.74 10.93
CA PHE A 363 -13.20 -0.70 9.63
C PHE A 363 -12.74 -2.08 9.21
N ALA A 364 -12.97 -2.45 7.95
CA ALA A 364 -12.34 -3.60 7.33
C ALA A 364 -12.08 -3.32 5.85
N LYS A 365 -10.97 -3.79 5.30
CA LYS A 365 -10.78 -3.80 3.84
C LYS A 365 -11.78 -4.79 3.24
N VAL A 366 -12.41 -4.39 2.13
CA VAL A 366 -13.29 -5.28 1.37
C VAL A 366 -12.50 -5.82 0.20
N ASP A 367 -12.39 -7.15 0.16
CA ASP A 367 -11.83 -7.86 -0.98
C ASP A 367 -12.54 -7.43 -2.29
N PRO A 368 -11.82 -7.09 -3.38
CA PRO A 368 -12.43 -6.65 -4.63
C PRO A 368 -13.43 -7.63 -5.23
N ALA A 369 -13.21 -8.94 -5.09
CA ALA A 369 -14.14 -9.96 -5.60
C ALA A 369 -15.41 -10.03 -4.73
N LEU A 370 -15.28 -9.87 -3.42
CA LEU A 370 -16.43 -9.70 -2.54
C LEU A 370 -17.23 -8.45 -2.92
N PHE A 371 -16.57 -7.31 -3.14
CA PHE A 371 -17.24 -6.08 -3.54
C PHE A 371 -17.98 -6.24 -4.87
N ALA A 372 -17.34 -6.87 -5.87
CA ALA A 372 -17.97 -7.18 -7.16
C ALA A 372 -19.24 -8.03 -7.00
N ARG A 373 -19.24 -9.01 -6.09
CA ARG A 373 -20.43 -9.81 -5.75
C ARG A 373 -21.51 -9.03 -5.00
N LEU A 374 -21.15 -8.00 -4.24
CA LEU A 374 -22.11 -7.14 -3.54
C LEU A 374 -22.89 -6.28 -4.54
N ILE A 375 -22.22 -5.77 -5.57
CA ILE A 375 -22.82 -4.88 -6.57
C ILE A 375 -23.43 -5.61 -7.78
N ALA A 376 -23.25 -6.93 -7.89
CA ALA A 376 -23.82 -7.72 -8.98
C ALA A 376 -25.38 -7.72 -8.95
N PRO A 377 -26.06 -7.60 -10.11
CA PRO A 377 -27.53 -7.61 -10.19
C PRO A 377 -28.11 -8.92 -9.65
N GLN A 378 -29.15 -8.85 -8.81
CA GLN A 378 -29.82 -10.05 -8.30
C GLN A 378 -30.57 -10.76 -9.43
N GLY A 379 -30.22 -12.04 -9.69
CA GLY A 379 -30.87 -12.88 -10.71
C GLY A 379 -29.93 -13.75 -11.55
N ALA A 380 -28.61 -13.53 -11.49
CA ALA A 380 -27.62 -14.38 -12.16
C ALA A 380 -27.12 -15.52 -11.25
N SER A 381 -28.05 -16.28 -10.68
CA SER A 381 -27.73 -17.51 -9.94
C SER A 381 -28.16 -18.70 -10.79
N GLY A 382 -27.20 -19.27 -11.54
CA GLY A 382 -27.35 -20.56 -12.20
C GLY A 382 -27.49 -20.50 -13.72
N VAL A 383 -26.36 -20.35 -14.42
CA VAL A 383 -26.08 -21.07 -15.67
C VAL A 383 -24.57 -21.29 -15.74
N ASP A 384 -24.14 -22.56 -15.80
CA ASP A 384 -22.82 -22.94 -16.31
C ASP A 384 -22.69 -22.36 -17.73
N VAL A 385 -21.98 -21.24 -17.87
CA VAL A 385 -21.58 -20.74 -19.18
C VAL A 385 -20.08 -20.94 -19.31
N ILE A 386 -19.72 -22.06 -19.95
CA ILE A 386 -18.48 -22.15 -20.72
C ILE A 386 -18.53 -20.99 -21.72
N ARG A 387 -17.89 -19.87 -21.39
CA ARG A 387 -17.71 -18.74 -22.31
C ARG A 387 -16.22 -18.54 -22.51
N ALA A 388 -15.81 -18.59 -23.77
CA ALA A 388 -14.46 -18.25 -24.21
C ALA A 388 -14.00 -16.91 -23.60
N PRO A 389 -12.71 -16.78 -23.22
CA PRO A 389 -12.26 -15.65 -22.42
C PRO A 389 -12.34 -14.36 -23.23
N GLN A 390 -13.26 -13.49 -22.84
CA GLN A 390 -13.14 -12.06 -23.11
C GLN A 390 -12.44 -11.43 -21.92
N THR A 391 -11.24 -10.91 -22.18
CA THR A 391 -10.31 -10.35 -21.21
C THR A 391 -10.79 -8.98 -20.74
N THR A 392 -11.68 -8.96 -19.75
CA THR A 392 -11.71 -7.83 -18.81
C THR A 392 -10.56 -8.07 -17.83
N PRO A 393 -9.60 -7.13 -17.64
CA PRO A 393 -8.46 -7.37 -16.75
C PRO A 393 -8.97 -7.61 -15.33
N VAL A 394 -8.76 -8.82 -14.80
CA VAL A 394 -8.93 -9.10 -13.37
C VAL A 394 -7.91 -8.22 -12.64
N ALA A 395 -8.38 -7.31 -11.80
CA ALA A 395 -7.49 -6.47 -11.01
C ALA A 395 -6.68 -7.34 -10.05
N LEU A 396 -5.35 -7.29 -10.16
CA LEU A 396 -4.45 -8.07 -9.33
C LEU A 396 -4.35 -7.48 -7.92
N PRO A 397 -4.23 -8.31 -6.87
CA PRO A 397 -3.89 -7.86 -5.53
C PRO A 397 -2.63 -6.98 -5.50
N GLU A 398 -2.58 -6.01 -4.58
CA GLU A 398 -1.48 -5.03 -4.46
C GLU A 398 -0.11 -5.70 -4.24
N ASP A 399 -0.07 -6.72 -3.39
CA ASP A 399 1.12 -7.52 -3.12
C ASP A 399 1.59 -8.29 -4.37
N VAL A 400 0.68 -8.89 -5.13
CA VAL A 400 0.98 -9.54 -6.40
C VAL A 400 1.53 -8.53 -7.41
N GLN A 401 0.92 -7.35 -7.50
CA GLN A 401 1.37 -6.28 -8.40
C GLN A 401 2.77 -5.77 -8.01
N ALA A 402 3.04 -5.54 -6.72
CA ALA A 402 4.35 -5.10 -6.25
C ALA A 402 5.47 -6.10 -6.62
N VAL A 403 5.19 -7.40 -6.54
CA VAL A 403 6.13 -8.44 -6.97
C VAL A 403 6.34 -8.40 -8.49
N LEU A 404 5.27 -8.22 -9.28
CA LEU A 404 5.37 -8.09 -10.74
C LEU A 404 6.20 -6.88 -11.15
N ASP A 405 6.00 -5.72 -10.53
CA ASP A 405 6.77 -4.50 -10.79
C ASP A 405 8.26 -4.71 -10.46
N ALA A 406 8.55 -5.39 -9.34
CA ALA A 406 9.92 -5.73 -8.97
C ALA A 406 10.56 -6.71 -9.97
N LEU A 407 9.80 -7.70 -10.45
CA LEU A 407 10.23 -8.65 -11.48
C LEU A 407 10.45 -7.98 -12.84
N GLU A 408 9.64 -6.99 -13.21
CA GLU A 408 9.84 -6.20 -14.42
C GLU A 408 11.14 -5.38 -14.33
N ARG A 409 11.39 -4.75 -13.18
CA ARG A 409 12.57 -3.91 -12.96
C ARG A 409 13.88 -4.68 -12.86
N LYS A 410 13.89 -5.81 -12.13
CA LYS A 410 15.12 -6.55 -11.77
C LYS A 410 15.24 -7.92 -12.43
N GLY A 411 14.15 -8.49 -12.94
CA GLY A 411 14.11 -9.85 -13.47
C GLY A 411 14.02 -10.95 -12.39
N GLN A 412 14.33 -10.60 -11.13
CA GLN A 412 14.32 -11.52 -10.01
C GLN A 412 14.04 -10.80 -8.68
N VAL A 413 13.34 -11.49 -7.77
CA VAL A 413 12.89 -10.97 -6.48
C VAL A 413 13.03 -12.04 -5.39
N ILE A 414 13.33 -11.61 -4.16
CA ILE A 414 13.29 -12.42 -2.95
C ILE A 414 12.20 -11.84 -2.06
N LEU A 415 11.19 -12.66 -1.77
CA LEU A 415 10.17 -12.43 -0.76
C LEU A 415 10.75 -12.87 0.58
N HIS A 416 10.89 -11.96 1.53
CA HIS A 416 11.50 -12.28 2.82
C HIS A 416 10.65 -11.85 3.99
N GLY A 417 10.74 -12.62 5.08
CA GLY A 417 10.06 -12.29 6.32
C GLY A 417 9.87 -13.50 7.22
N PRO A 418 9.20 -13.31 8.36
CA PRO A 418 9.01 -14.35 9.35
C PRO A 418 8.21 -15.55 8.83
N PRO A 419 8.29 -16.73 9.45
CA PRO A 419 7.55 -17.90 8.99
C PRO A 419 6.04 -17.70 9.12
N GLY A 420 5.28 -18.35 8.23
CA GLY A 420 3.81 -18.28 8.24
C GLY A 420 3.19 -16.99 7.69
N THR A 421 3.97 -16.07 7.09
CA THR A 421 3.46 -14.80 6.53
C THR A 421 2.91 -14.91 5.10
N GLY A 422 2.89 -16.12 4.52
CA GLY A 422 2.31 -16.34 3.19
C GLY A 422 3.24 -16.08 2.00
N LYS A 423 4.56 -16.03 2.19
CA LYS A 423 5.56 -15.82 1.09
C LYS A 423 5.37 -16.78 -0.09
N THR A 424 5.30 -18.08 0.18
CA THR A 424 5.12 -19.11 -0.87
C THR A 424 3.75 -19.00 -1.53
N ARG A 425 2.71 -18.66 -0.76
CA ARG A 425 1.37 -18.36 -1.29
C ARG A 425 1.40 -17.17 -2.25
N LEU A 426 2.10 -16.09 -1.90
CA LEU A 426 2.29 -14.92 -2.74
C LEU A 426 3.08 -15.25 -4.02
N ALA A 427 4.19 -15.99 -3.90
CA ALA A 427 4.97 -16.43 -5.06
C ALA A 427 4.13 -17.25 -6.06
N LEU A 428 3.31 -18.18 -5.57
CA LEU A 428 2.39 -18.97 -6.40
C LEU A 428 1.25 -18.12 -6.97
N GLY A 429 0.78 -17.09 -6.25
CA GLY A 429 -0.18 -16.12 -6.77
C GLY A 429 0.38 -15.33 -7.96
N VAL A 430 1.62 -14.87 -7.85
CA VAL A 430 2.33 -14.21 -8.96
C VAL A 430 2.53 -15.16 -10.14
N ALA A 431 2.84 -16.42 -9.87
CA ALA A 431 2.95 -17.45 -10.91
C ALA A 431 1.63 -17.63 -11.68
N LEU A 432 0.50 -17.73 -10.97
CA LEU A 432 -0.83 -17.78 -11.60
C LEU A 432 -1.11 -16.55 -12.46
N ALA A 433 -0.77 -15.36 -11.97
CA ALA A 433 -0.94 -14.12 -12.74
C ALA A 433 -0.10 -14.13 -14.03
N LEU A 434 1.17 -14.54 -13.96
CA LEU A 434 2.06 -14.64 -15.12
C LEU A 434 1.65 -15.74 -16.11
N ASP A 435 1.05 -16.83 -15.62
CA ASP A 435 0.53 -17.91 -16.46
C ASP A 435 -0.80 -17.53 -17.17
N GLY A 436 -1.39 -16.38 -16.81
CA GLY A 436 -2.66 -15.91 -17.37
C GLY A 436 -3.90 -16.46 -16.65
N ARG A 437 -3.71 -16.96 -15.41
CA ARG A 437 -4.75 -17.57 -14.55
C ARG A 437 -5.03 -16.71 -13.31
N ALA A 438 -5.05 -15.39 -13.48
CA ALA A 438 -5.24 -14.42 -12.41
C ALA A 438 -6.62 -14.52 -11.72
N ASP A 439 -7.62 -15.04 -12.45
CA ASP A 439 -8.96 -15.34 -11.95
C ASP A 439 -8.94 -16.34 -10.78
N ALA A 440 -7.99 -17.27 -10.74
CA ALA A 440 -7.86 -18.24 -9.66
C ALA A 440 -7.37 -17.63 -8.33
N LEU A 441 -6.88 -16.38 -8.31
CA LEU A 441 -6.42 -15.71 -7.08
C LEU A 441 -7.55 -15.49 -6.07
N GLY A 442 -8.76 -15.23 -6.56
CA GLY A 442 -9.97 -15.04 -5.75
C GLY A 442 -10.77 -16.32 -5.52
N ALA A 443 -10.34 -17.45 -6.07
CA ALA A 443 -11.05 -18.73 -5.93
C ALA A 443 -10.87 -19.37 -4.55
N ASP A 444 -11.74 -20.33 -4.21
CA ASP A 444 -11.59 -21.13 -3.00
C ASP A 444 -10.28 -21.94 -2.99
N ALA A 445 -9.85 -22.37 -1.81
CA ALA A 445 -8.56 -23.03 -1.62
C ALA A 445 -8.41 -24.29 -2.49
N ARG A 446 -9.48 -25.06 -2.68
CA ARG A 446 -9.44 -26.31 -3.46
C ARG A 446 -9.28 -26.01 -4.95
N HIS A 447 -10.09 -25.10 -5.49
CA HIS A 447 -9.95 -24.72 -6.90
C HIS A 447 -8.58 -24.12 -7.18
N ARG A 448 -8.12 -23.20 -6.33
CA ARG A 448 -6.80 -22.58 -6.45
C ARG A 448 -5.67 -23.62 -6.43
N GLY A 449 -5.75 -24.62 -5.55
CA GLY A 449 -4.77 -25.71 -5.47
C GLY A 449 -4.72 -26.56 -6.75
N LEU A 450 -5.88 -26.86 -7.35
CA LEU A 450 -5.94 -27.57 -8.63
C LEU A 450 -5.31 -26.74 -9.76
N THR A 451 -5.64 -25.45 -9.85
CA THR A 451 -5.06 -24.55 -10.85
C THR A 451 -3.55 -24.42 -10.70
N GLN A 452 -3.05 -24.35 -9.46
CA GLN A 452 -1.61 -24.34 -9.18
C GLN A 452 -0.93 -25.63 -9.62
N ALA A 453 -1.53 -26.79 -9.34
CA ALA A 453 -1.00 -28.08 -9.77
C ALA A 453 -0.92 -28.17 -11.31
N GLU A 454 -1.99 -27.79 -12.01
CA GLU A 454 -2.01 -27.75 -13.47
C GLU A 454 -0.94 -26.82 -14.05
N MET A 455 -0.75 -25.63 -13.46
CA MET A 455 0.28 -24.68 -13.86
C MET A 455 1.69 -25.26 -13.68
N LEU A 456 1.95 -25.93 -12.54
CA LEU A 456 3.25 -26.55 -12.23
C LEU A 456 3.54 -27.82 -13.06
N HIS A 457 2.51 -28.47 -13.60
CA HIS A 457 2.66 -29.53 -14.59
C HIS A 457 2.99 -28.99 -15.99
N GLY A 458 2.79 -27.70 -16.23
CA GLY A 458 3.18 -27.03 -17.46
C GLY A 458 4.69 -26.77 -17.57
N ASP A 459 5.12 -26.31 -18.74
CA ASP A 459 6.53 -26.06 -19.03
C ASP A 459 7.03 -24.66 -18.65
N ARG A 460 6.11 -23.70 -18.41
CA ARG A 460 6.43 -22.28 -18.20
C ARG A 460 6.85 -21.94 -16.79
N VAL A 461 6.32 -22.65 -15.79
CA VAL A 461 6.59 -22.40 -14.38
C VAL A 461 7.29 -23.62 -13.81
N SER A 462 8.43 -23.43 -13.16
CA SER A 462 9.12 -24.47 -12.42
C SER A 462 9.30 -24.04 -10.98
N MET A 463 9.07 -24.96 -10.04
CA MET A 463 9.24 -24.72 -8.61
C MET A 463 10.27 -25.71 -8.05
N VAL A 464 11.16 -25.21 -7.21
CA VAL A 464 12.16 -26.00 -6.51
C VAL A 464 12.32 -25.46 -5.09
N THR A 465 12.65 -26.33 -4.13
CA THR A 465 13.00 -25.93 -2.76
C THR A 465 14.48 -26.18 -2.55
N PHE A 466 15.22 -25.18 -2.09
CA PHE A 466 16.65 -25.34 -1.81
C PHE A 466 16.89 -25.99 -0.45
N HIS A 467 17.91 -26.82 -0.40
CA HIS A 467 18.38 -27.52 0.79
C HIS A 467 19.92 -27.60 0.78
N PRO A 468 20.59 -27.87 1.91
CA PRO A 468 22.06 -27.80 2.00
C PRO A 468 22.81 -28.68 0.98
N SER A 469 22.21 -29.81 0.57
CA SER A 469 22.79 -30.71 -0.44
C SER A 469 22.49 -30.35 -1.90
N TYR A 470 21.71 -29.29 -2.16
CA TYR A 470 21.34 -28.89 -3.53
C TYR A 470 22.51 -28.17 -4.19
N GLY A 471 22.91 -28.62 -5.38
CA GLY A 471 24.17 -28.23 -6.00
C GLY A 471 24.06 -27.74 -7.44
N TYR A 472 25.20 -27.32 -7.99
CA TYR A 472 25.33 -26.91 -9.39
C TYR A 472 24.91 -28.03 -10.35
N GLU A 473 25.20 -29.27 -9.98
CA GLU A 473 24.98 -30.48 -10.78
C GLU A 473 23.49 -30.78 -11.03
N ASP A 474 22.62 -30.35 -10.11
CA ASP A 474 21.17 -30.50 -10.22
C ASP A 474 20.49 -29.27 -10.83
N PHE A 475 21.11 -28.11 -10.70
CA PHE A 475 20.53 -26.84 -11.12
C PHE A 475 20.95 -26.43 -12.53
N VAL A 476 22.23 -26.61 -12.89
CA VAL A 476 22.80 -26.18 -14.17
C VAL A 476 23.13 -27.38 -15.06
N GLU A 477 24.16 -28.16 -14.72
CA GLU A 477 24.50 -29.39 -15.45
C GLU A 477 25.40 -30.30 -14.59
N GLY A 478 25.19 -31.62 -14.71
CA GLY A 478 25.94 -32.59 -13.92
C GLY A 478 25.89 -34.00 -14.51
N PHE A 479 26.91 -34.80 -14.19
CA PHE A 479 26.96 -36.21 -14.54
C PHE A 479 26.04 -37.02 -13.63
N LYS A 480 25.08 -37.74 -14.22
CA LYS A 480 24.15 -38.62 -13.51
C LYS A 480 24.23 -40.05 -14.06
N PRO A 481 23.92 -41.09 -13.27
CA PRO A 481 23.86 -42.46 -13.75
C PRO A 481 22.93 -42.59 -14.96
N ASP A 482 23.44 -43.17 -16.05
CA ASP A 482 22.62 -43.52 -17.21
C ASP A 482 21.91 -44.85 -16.95
N LEU A 483 20.62 -44.76 -16.62
CA LEU A 483 19.78 -45.93 -16.33
C LEU A 483 19.45 -46.77 -17.59
N SER A 484 19.74 -46.26 -18.79
CA SER A 484 19.52 -46.98 -20.05
C SER A 484 20.73 -47.83 -20.47
N ALA A 485 21.88 -47.64 -19.82
CA ALA A 485 23.10 -48.38 -20.14
C ALA A 485 23.01 -49.84 -19.64
N THR A 486 23.16 -50.79 -20.55
CA THR A 486 23.08 -52.24 -20.26
C THR A 486 24.44 -52.94 -20.14
N GLY A 487 25.54 -52.18 -20.16
CA GLY A 487 26.91 -52.71 -20.07
C GLY A 487 27.37 -52.94 -18.61
N PRO A 488 28.48 -53.68 -18.40
CA PRO A 488 29.07 -53.81 -17.08
C PRO A 488 29.67 -52.47 -16.60
N GLY A 489 29.32 -52.05 -15.38
CA GLY A 489 29.85 -50.85 -14.72
C GLY A 489 28.87 -49.67 -14.64
N LEU A 490 29.25 -48.62 -13.90
CA LEU A 490 28.48 -47.38 -13.78
C LEU A 490 28.78 -46.48 -14.99
N THR A 491 27.79 -46.24 -15.83
CA THR A 491 27.87 -45.26 -16.92
C THR A 491 27.29 -43.93 -16.44
N LEU A 492 28.00 -42.83 -16.67
CA LEU A 492 27.53 -41.49 -16.34
C LEU A 492 27.19 -40.73 -17.63
N ALA A 493 25.98 -40.20 -17.69
CA ALA A 493 25.56 -39.28 -18.74
C ALA A 493 25.55 -37.85 -18.20
N LEU A 494 26.00 -36.90 -19.01
CA LEU A 494 25.85 -35.49 -18.70
C LEU A 494 24.39 -35.09 -18.87
N THR A 495 23.80 -34.52 -17.83
CA THR A 495 22.38 -34.15 -17.79
C THR A 495 22.24 -32.66 -17.50
N ASP A 496 21.26 -32.04 -18.16
CA ASP A 496 20.89 -30.65 -17.94
C ASP A 496 20.10 -30.53 -16.63
N GLY A 497 20.48 -29.58 -15.80
CA GLY A 497 19.78 -29.26 -14.56
C GLY A 497 18.48 -28.49 -14.80
N LEU A 498 17.77 -28.22 -13.71
CA LEU A 498 16.46 -27.57 -13.75
C LEU A 498 16.49 -26.18 -14.39
N PHE A 499 17.45 -25.34 -14.01
CA PHE A 499 17.58 -23.97 -14.54
C PHE A 499 18.04 -23.96 -16.00
N HIS A 500 18.95 -24.87 -16.37
CA HIS A 500 19.38 -25.02 -17.76
C HIS A 500 18.21 -25.43 -18.66
N SER A 501 17.42 -26.41 -18.23
CA SER A 501 16.24 -26.88 -18.96
C SER A 501 15.19 -25.79 -19.10
N LEU A 502 14.91 -25.04 -18.03
CA LEU A 502 14.01 -23.88 -18.06
C LEU A 502 14.48 -22.80 -19.05
N CYS A 503 15.77 -22.45 -19.02
CA CYS A 503 16.35 -21.47 -19.93
C CYS A 503 16.30 -21.94 -21.39
N SER A 504 16.52 -23.22 -21.64
CA SER A 504 16.45 -23.80 -22.99
C SER A 504 15.03 -23.69 -23.56
N ARG A 505 14.01 -23.99 -22.76
CA ARG A 505 12.60 -23.78 -23.13
C ARG A 505 12.27 -22.30 -23.34
N ALA A 506 12.74 -21.43 -22.44
CA ALA A 506 12.52 -19.99 -22.55
C ALA A 506 13.13 -19.39 -23.82
N ALA A 507 14.32 -19.84 -24.22
CA ALA A 507 14.97 -19.42 -25.46
C ALA A 507 14.18 -19.86 -26.72
N ALA A 508 13.56 -21.04 -26.68
CA ALA A 508 12.71 -21.52 -27.78
C ALA A 508 11.37 -20.76 -27.90
N HIS A 509 10.93 -20.08 -26.84
CA HIS A 509 9.64 -19.38 -26.77
C HIS A 509 9.80 -17.93 -26.29
N PRO A 510 10.47 -17.05 -27.06
CA PRO A 510 10.85 -15.70 -26.62
C PRO A 510 9.67 -14.75 -26.32
N ALA A 511 8.48 -15.06 -26.85
CA ALA A 511 7.26 -14.28 -26.60
C ALA A 511 6.54 -14.65 -25.29
N GLN A 512 6.97 -15.71 -24.61
CA GLN A 512 6.35 -16.19 -23.38
C GLN A 512 7.28 -15.96 -22.20
N THR A 513 6.73 -15.58 -21.04
CA THR A 513 7.48 -15.47 -19.80
C THR A 513 7.61 -16.85 -19.14
N PHE A 514 8.82 -17.18 -18.68
CA PHE A 514 9.11 -18.38 -17.90
C PHE A 514 9.45 -17.99 -16.48
N LEU A 515 8.96 -18.73 -15.49
CA LEU A 515 9.14 -18.41 -14.08
C LEU A 515 9.80 -19.58 -13.35
N LEU A 516 10.83 -19.26 -12.57
CA LEU A 516 11.41 -20.13 -11.56
C LEU A 516 11.01 -19.64 -10.17
N VAL A 517 10.31 -20.48 -9.41
CA VAL A 517 10.06 -20.28 -7.98
C VAL A 517 11.07 -21.10 -7.19
N ILE A 518 11.86 -20.44 -6.35
CA ILE A 518 12.85 -21.05 -5.46
C ILE A 518 12.39 -20.86 -4.02
N ASP A 519 11.81 -21.88 -3.45
CA ASP A 519 11.39 -21.87 -2.05
C ASP A 519 12.60 -22.10 -1.12
N GLU A 520 12.61 -21.48 0.05
CA GLU A 520 13.71 -21.55 1.01
C GLU A 520 15.09 -21.24 0.39
N ILE A 521 15.16 -20.20 -0.44
CA ILE A 521 16.33 -19.87 -1.27
C ILE A 521 17.62 -19.72 -0.46
N ASN A 522 17.52 -19.31 0.81
CA ASN A 522 18.66 -19.12 1.69
C ASN A 522 19.27 -20.43 2.18
N ARG A 523 18.52 -21.56 2.21
CA ARG A 523 19.03 -22.88 2.64
C ARG A 523 20.07 -23.50 1.69
N GLY A 524 20.23 -22.94 0.49
CA GLY A 524 21.24 -23.34 -0.48
C GLY A 524 22.41 -22.35 -0.55
N ASP A 525 23.60 -22.86 -0.89
CA ASP A 525 24.76 -22.02 -1.21
C ASP A 525 24.58 -21.44 -2.62
N LEU A 526 24.00 -20.24 -2.70
CA LEU A 526 23.63 -19.61 -3.98
C LEU A 526 24.82 -19.36 -4.91
N PRO A 527 25.97 -18.81 -4.46
CA PRO A 527 27.17 -18.74 -5.29
C PRO A 527 27.57 -20.10 -5.89
N ARG A 528 27.53 -21.17 -5.11
CA ARG A 528 27.86 -22.52 -5.60
C ARG A 528 26.80 -23.06 -6.57
N ILE A 529 25.52 -22.91 -6.26
CA ILE A 529 24.41 -23.44 -7.07
C ILE A 529 24.34 -22.74 -8.44
N PHE A 530 24.45 -21.41 -8.47
CA PHE A 530 24.41 -20.65 -9.72
C PHE A 530 25.75 -20.66 -10.48
N GLY A 531 26.87 -20.86 -9.79
CA GLY A 531 28.21 -20.82 -10.39
C GLY A 531 28.44 -19.52 -11.15
N GLU A 532 28.92 -19.61 -12.39
CA GLU A 532 29.14 -18.49 -13.28
C GLU A 532 27.86 -17.77 -13.72
N LEU A 533 26.71 -18.45 -13.66
CA LEU A 533 25.43 -17.90 -14.10
C LEU A 533 24.90 -16.82 -13.16
N ILE A 534 25.45 -16.72 -11.94
CA ILE A 534 25.09 -15.67 -10.99
C ILE A 534 25.20 -14.27 -11.61
N THR A 535 26.17 -14.05 -12.49
CA THR A 535 26.35 -12.77 -13.18
C THR A 535 25.33 -12.55 -14.29
N LEU A 536 24.83 -13.62 -14.91
CA LEU A 536 23.84 -13.58 -15.99
C LEU A 536 22.40 -13.37 -15.50
N LEU A 537 22.18 -13.31 -14.18
CA LEU A 537 20.88 -12.97 -13.61
C LEU A 537 20.49 -11.51 -13.89
N GLU A 538 21.47 -10.61 -13.97
CA GLU A 538 21.25 -9.19 -14.26
C GLU A 538 20.64 -9.00 -15.66
N LEU A 539 19.54 -8.25 -15.78
CA LEU A 539 18.75 -8.14 -17.02
C LEU A 539 19.58 -7.69 -18.23
N ASP A 540 20.52 -6.77 -18.04
CA ASP A 540 21.44 -6.24 -19.06
C ASP A 540 22.52 -7.24 -19.49
N LYS A 541 22.76 -8.29 -18.69
CA LYS A 541 23.74 -9.36 -18.96
C LYS A 541 23.09 -10.64 -19.45
N ARG A 542 21.77 -10.68 -19.54
CA ARG A 542 21.03 -11.80 -20.17
C ARG A 542 21.34 -11.84 -21.66
N ASN A 543 21.22 -13.03 -22.26
CA ASN A 543 21.73 -13.37 -23.59
C ASN A 543 23.25 -13.26 -23.79
N LEU A 544 24.04 -12.90 -22.77
CA LEU A 544 25.50 -12.99 -22.86
C LEU A 544 25.92 -14.47 -22.77
N PRO A 545 26.53 -15.05 -23.81
CA PRO A 545 26.93 -16.45 -23.78
C PRO A 545 28.19 -16.65 -22.94
N VAL A 546 28.13 -17.59 -21.99
CA VAL A 546 29.29 -18.09 -21.22
C VAL A 546 29.53 -19.55 -21.56
N ALA A 547 30.77 -20.02 -21.44
CA ALA A 547 31.09 -21.43 -21.62
C ALA A 547 30.93 -22.15 -20.28
N LEU A 548 30.04 -23.16 -20.22
CA LEU A 548 29.85 -23.95 -19.02
C LEU A 548 31.10 -24.81 -18.75
N PRO A 549 31.52 -24.99 -17.48
CA PRO A 549 32.79 -25.61 -17.13
C PRO A 549 32.84 -27.10 -17.48
N VAL A 550 31.72 -27.81 -17.41
CA VAL A 550 31.67 -29.27 -17.62
C VAL A 550 31.47 -29.59 -19.09
N SER A 551 30.37 -29.12 -19.70
CA SER A 551 30.03 -29.42 -21.09
C SER A 551 30.81 -28.62 -22.13
N LYS A 552 31.40 -27.48 -21.73
CA LYS A 552 31.95 -26.44 -22.63
C LYS A 552 30.94 -25.83 -23.61
N ARG A 553 29.64 -26.15 -23.46
CA ARG A 553 28.58 -25.54 -24.27
C ARG A 553 28.48 -24.05 -23.96
N ARG A 554 28.15 -23.25 -24.98
CA ARG A 554 27.77 -21.85 -24.77
C ARG A 554 26.34 -21.80 -24.24
N PHE A 555 26.17 -21.17 -23.08
CA PHE A 555 24.90 -21.01 -22.41
C PHE A 555 24.66 -19.55 -22.05
N SER A 556 23.42 -19.10 -22.06
CA SER A 556 23.03 -17.76 -21.64
C SER A 556 21.65 -17.80 -21.00
N VAL A 557 21.40 -16.94 -20.02
CA VAL A 557 20.08 -16.78 -19.42
C VAL A 557 19.19 -15.91 -20.33
N PRO A 558 18.01 -16.38 -20.78
CA PRO A 558 17.12 -15.59 -21.63
C PRO A 558 16.44 -14.42 -20.90
N PRO A 559 16.14 -13.31 -21.61
CA PRO A 559 15.53 -12.11 -21.02
C PRO A 559 14.09 -12.34 -20.56
N ASN A 560 13.41 -13.39 -21.02
CA ASN A 560 12.04 -13.77 -20.66
C ASN A 560 11.95 -14.74 -19.47
N VAL A 561 13.07 -15.08 -18.82
CA VAL A 561 13.05 -15.84 -17.55
C VAL A 561 12.78 -14.90 -16.36
N ARG A 562 12.08 -15.33 -15.33
CA ARG A 562 11.87 -14.59 -14.08
C ARG A 562 12.16 -15.51 -12.91
N ILE A 563 12.65 -14.96 -11.79
CA ILE A 563 12.97 -15.77 -10.60
C ILE A 563 12.33 -15.14 -9.36
N ILE A 564 11.55 -15.93 -8.62
CA ILE A 564 11.03 -15.56 -7.30
C ILE A 564 11.65 -16.49 -6.27
N GLY A 565 12.41 -15.94 -5.34
CA GLY A 565 12.88 -16.64 -4.15
C GLY A 565 11.98 -16.38 -2.97
N THR A 566 11.76 -17.36 -2.09
CA THR A 566 11.19 -17.14 -0.75
C THR A 566 12.28 -17.35 0.29
N MET A 567 12.29 -16.53 1.34
CA MET A 567 13.30 -16.58 2.39
C MET A 567 12.65 -16.40 3.76
N ASN A 568 12.84 -17.37 4.65
CA ASN A 568 12.54 -17.19 6.07
C ASN A 568 13.70 -16.46 6.75
N THR A 569 13.41 -15.38 7.46
CA THR A 569 14.43 -14.55 8.11
C THR A 569 14.77 -14.99 9.53
N ALA A 570 13.86 -15.69 10.22
CA ALA A 570 14.07 -16.22 11.57
C ALA A 570 15.07 -17.40 11.65
N ASP A 571 15.32 -18.10 10.54
CA ASP A 571 16.06 -19.36 10.57
C ASP A 571 17.57 -19.12 10.65
N ARG A 572 18.12 -19.34 11.85
CA ARG A 572 19.54 -19.13 12.21
C ARG A 572 20.47 -20.21 11.64
N SER A 573 19.94 -21.28 11.05
CA SER A 573 20.73 -22.42 10.54
C SER A 573 21.36 -22.18 9.16
N ILE A 574 21.30 -20.95 8.66
CA ILE A 574 21.40 -20.66 7.23
C ILE A 574 22.60 -19.78 6.87
N SER A 575 23.21 -20.04 5.71
CA SER A 575 24.29 -19.21 5.15
C SER A 575 23.82 -17.77 4.91
N HIS A 576 24.60 -16.78 5.37
CA HIS A 576 24.32 -15.38 5.05
C HIS A 576 24.35 -15.19 3.53
N LEU A 577 23.27 -14.63 2.97
CA LEU A 577 23.21 -14.26 1.56
C LEU A 577 24.34 -13.29 1.22
N ASP A 578 25.26 -13.74 0.36
CA ASP A 578 26.40 -12.94 -0.09
C ASP A 578 25.92 -11.62 -0.75
N ALA A 579 26.71 -10.56 -0.59
CA ALA A 579 26.49 -9.25 -1.17
C ALA A 579 26.33 -9.32 -2.71
N ALA A 580 27.04 -10.25 -3.36
CA ALA A 580 26.92 -10.49 -4.79
C ALA A 580 25.53 -10.99 -5.21
N VAL A 581 24.86 -11.77 -4.37
CA VAL A 581 23.47 -12.19 -4.62
C VAL A 581 22.53 -11.04 -4.29
N ARG A 582 22.72 -10.38 -3.14
CA ARG A 582 21.87 -9.27 -2.69
C ARG A 582 21.75 -8.15 -3.73
N ARG A 583 22.81 -7.79 -4.44
CA ARG A 583 22.74 -6.73 -5.48
C ARG A 583 21.87 -7.13 -6.69
N ARG A 584 21.66 -8.43 -6.93
CA ARG A 584 21.00 -8.96 -8.13
C ARG A 584 19.52 -9.18 -7.96
N PHE A 585 19.05 -9.43 -6.75
CA PHE A 585 17.64 -9.59 -6.43
C PHE A 585 17.03 -8.26 -5.95
N ALA A 586 15.76 -8.05 -6.24
CA ALA A 586 14.93 -7.14 -5.44
C ALA A 586 14.54 -7.85 -4.13
N PHE A 587 14.47 -7.14 -3.01
CA PHE A 587 14.03 -7.70 -1.73
C PHE A 587 12.71 -7.04 -1.36
N LEU A 588 11.67 -7.86 -1.19
CA LEU A 588 10.34 -7.40 -0.77
C LEU A 588 9.99 -8.05 0.58
N PRO A 589 9.71 -7.24 1.62
CA PRO A 589 9.30 -7.77 2.90
C PRO A 589 7.85 -8.28 2.85
N VAL A 590 7.60 -9.43 3.47
CA VAL A 590 6.27 -10.02 3.66
C VAL A 590 6.07 -10.28 5.15
N GLY A 591 5.41 -9.32 5.81
CA GLY A 591 5.22 -9.30 7.26
C GLY A 591 3.94 -9.99 7.74
N PRO A 592 3.76 -10.09 9.07
CA PRO A 592 2.50 -10.50 9.69
C PRO A 592 1.34 -9.60 9.23
N ASP A 593 0.16 -10.19 9.01
CA ASP A 593 -1.04 -9.47 8.59
C ASP A 593 -2.18 -9.73 9.58
N PRO A 594 -2.47 -8.79 10.49
CA PRO A 594 -3.58 -8.90 11.44
C PRO A 594 -4.96 -8.95 10.78
N ASP A 595 -5.13 -8.35 9.61
CA ASP A 595 -6.41 -8.36 8.90
C ASP A 595 -6.76 -9.78 8.44
N ALA A 596 -5.75 -10.59 8.11
CA ALA A 596 -5.94 -11.97 7.69
C ALA A 596 -6.52 -12.88 8.78
N VAL A 597 -6.42 -12.51 10.07
CA VAL A 597 -6.91 -13.27 11.23
C VAL A 597 -8.08 -12.59 11.93
N SER A 598 -8.79 -11.69 11.23
CA SER A 598 -9.92 -10.96 11.81
C SER A 598 -11.04 -11.92 12.26
N GLY A 599 -11.28 -11.99 13.57
CA GLY A 599 -12.23 -12.95 14.14
C GLY A 599 -12.12 -13.02 15.66
N THR A 600 -12.94 -13.88 16.26
CA THR A 600 -12.91 -14.12 17.71
C THR A 600 -13.10 -15.59 18.03
N VAL A 601 -12.51 -16.03 19.14
CA VAL A 601 -12.80 -17.32 19.77
C VAL A 601 -13.18 -17.03 21.22
N GLY A 602 -14.41 -17.32 21.62
CA GLY A 602 -14.92 -16.86 22.92
C GLY A 602 -14.77 -15.33 23.07
N PRO A 603 -14.15 -14.84 24.16
CA PRO A 603 -13.87 -13.41 24.37
C PRO A 603 -12.57 -12.92 23.71
N LEU A 604 -11.77 -13.80 23.12
CA LEU A 604 -10.49 -13.45 22.50
C LEU A 604 -10.73 -12.80 21.13
N ASP A 605 -10.26 -11.56 20.96
CA ASP A 605 -10.08 -10.96 19.63
C ASP A 605 -8.76 -11.44 19.03
N LEU A 606 -8.84 -12.22 17.94
CA LEU A 606 -7.67 -12.88 17.34
C LEU A 606 -6.69 -11.89 16.73
N ALA A 607 -7.17 -10.80 16.12
CA ALA A 607 -6.31 -9.79 15.52
C ALA A 607 -5.56 -9.01 16.61
N ALA A 608 -6.26 -8.62 17.69
CA ALA A 608 -5.65 -7.95 18.83
C ALA A 608 -4.65 -8.86 19.55
N PHE A 609 -4.98 -10.14 19.76
CA PHE A 609 -4.06 -11.14 20.30
C PHE A 609 -2.81 -11.27 19.44
N PHE A 610 -2.99 -11.49 18.14
CA PHE A 610 -1.90 -11.68 17.18
C PHE A 610 -0.96 -10.46 17.11
N GLU A 611 -1.51 -9.25 17.12
CA GLU A 611 -0.73 -8.01 17.18
C GLU A 611 0.02 -7.85 18.49
N SER A 612 -0.65 -8.09 19.62
CA SER A 612 -0.07 -7.98 20.95
C SER A 612 1.10 -8.96 21.11
N LEU A 613 0.90 -10.22 20.72
CA LEU A 613 1.92 -11.26 20.72
C LEU A 613 3.11 -10.86 19.84
N ASN A 614 2.87 -10.49 18.58
CA ASN A 614 3.93 -10.05 17.66
C ASN A 614 4.65 -8.77 18.11
N GLY A 615 3.96 -7.89 18.84
CA GLY A 615 4.55 -6.71 19.44
C GLY A 615 5.52 -7.04 20.58
N ARG A 616 5.19 -8.03 21.42
CA ARG A 616 6.08 -8.52 22.47
C ARG A 616 7.28 -9.26 21.87
N ILE A 617 7.04 -10.14 20.90
CA ILE A 617 8.11 -10.85 20.17
C ILE A 617 9.10 -9.87 19.54
N ALA A 618 8.61 -8.85 18.82
CA ALA A 618 9.49 -7.89 18.16
C ALA A 618 10.32 -7.04 19.14
N ARG A 619 9.77 -6.78 20.33
CA ARG A 619 10.45 -6.01 21.38
C ARG A 619 11.51 -6.81 22.11
N ASP A 620 11.20 -8.07 22.46
CA ASP A 620 12.02 -8.88 23.35
C ASP A 620 12.96 -9.84 22.58
N LEU A 621 12.67 -10.08 21.29
CA LEU A 621 13.55 -10.75 20.32
C LEU A 621 13.95 -9.75 19.23
N ASP A 622 13.30 -9.80 18.06
CA ASP A 622 13.44 -8.86 16.95
C ASP A 622 12.29 -9.04 15.94
N ALA A 623 12.23 -8.18 14.91
CA ALA A 623 11.18 -8.20 13.89
C ALA A 623 11.19 -9.46 13.00
N ASP A 624 12.32 -10.15 12.87
CA ASP A 624 12.45 -11.35 12.02
C ASP A 624 11.89 -12.60 12.72
N HIS A 625 11.80 -12.60 14.05
CA HIS A 625 11.22 -13.70 14.85
C HIS A 625 9.70 -13.56 15.07
N GLN A 626 9.04 -12.57 14.47
CA GLN A 626 7.58 -12.48 14.51
C GLN A 626 6.93 -13.76 13.94
N ILE A 627 5.66 -14.00 14.25
CA ILE A 627 4.90 -15.12 13.71
C ILE A 627 3.90 -14.62 12.67
N GLY A 628 3.74 -15.36 11.58
CA GLY A 628 2.80 -15.02 10.53
C GLY A 628 1.37 -15.50 10.83
N HIS A 629 0.41 -14.94 10.08
CA HIS A 629 -1.01 -15.20 10.30
C HIS A 629 -1.42 -16.65 10.03
N ALA A 630 -0.65 -17.41 9.24
CA ALA A 630 -0.99 -18.79 8.87
C ALA A 630 -1.23 -19.73 10.07
N TYR A 631 -0.56 -19.49 11.21
CA TYR A 631 -0.75 -20.27 12.44
C TYR A 631 -2.15 -20.13 13.05
N LEU A 632 -2.88 -19.06 12.71
CA LEU A 632 -4.24 -18.81 13.19
C LEU A 632 -5.27 -18.96 12.06
N LEU A 633 -4.92 -19.66 10.97
CA LEU A 633 -5.82 -19.99 9.89
C LEU A 633 -6.09 -21.50 9.84
N ARG A 634 -7.34 -21.85 9.55
CA ARG A 634 -7.78 -23.20 9.19
C ARG A 634 -8.49 -23.15 7.84
N ASP A 635 -8.03 -23.98 6.89
CA ASP A 635 -8.56 -24.02 5.51
C ASP A 635 -8.57 -22.65 4.79
N GLY A 636 -7.63 -21.78 5.17
CA GLY A 636 -7.50 -20.43 4.60
C GLY A 636 -8.45 -19.38 5.19
N ALA A 637 -9.17 -19.70 6.26
CA ALA A 637 -9.99 -18.77 7.03
C ALA A 637 -9.48 -18.68 8.48
N PRO A 638 -9.72 -17.56 9.20
CA PRO A 638 -9.40 -17.47 10.62
C PRO A 638 -10.04 -18.59 11.43
N ILE A 639 -9.29 -19.14 12.39
CA ILE A 639 -9.82 -20.09 13.36
C ILE A 639 -11.02 -19.50 14.09
N ALA A 640 -12.00 -20.34 14.39
CA ALA A 640 -13.27 -19.89 14.96
C ALA A 640 -13.73 -20.72 16.17
N THR A 641 -13.00 -21.79 16.51
CA THR A 641 -13.34 -22.69 17.63
C THR A 641 -12.24 -22.69 18.69
N GLU A 642 -12.64 -23.02 19.91
CA GLU A 642 -11.77 -23.18 21.07
C GLU A 642 -10.74 -24.29 20.85
N GLU A 643 -11.16 -25.38 20.21
CA GLU A 643 -10.31 -26.50 19.87
C GLU A 643 -9.24 -26.13 18.84
N ASP A 644 -9.62 -25.37 17.81
CA ASP A 644 -8.67 -24.88 16.81
C ASP A 644 -7.64 -23.93 17.43
N LEU A 645 -8.09 -23.03 18.32
CA LEU A 645 -7.21 -22.13 19.05
C LEU A 645 -6.24 -22.87 19.95
N ALA A 646 -6.72 -23.86 20.71
CA ALA A 646 -5.87 -24.67 21.58
C ALA A 646 -4.83 -25.46 20.79
N ALA A 647 -5.23 -26.05 19.65
CA ALA A 647 -4.31 -26.76 18.77
C ALA A 647 -3.25 -25.81 18.19
N ALA A 648 -3.66 -24.68 17.61
CA ALA A 648 -2.76 -23.68 17.07
C ALA A 648 -1.79 -23.14 18.14
N PHE A 649 -2.29 -22.78 19.31
CA PHE A 649 -1.49 -22.18 20.36
C PHE A 649 -0.51 -23.18 20.98
N HIS A 650 -0.98 -24.35 21.44
CA HIS A 650 -0.15 -25.29 22.18
C HIS A 650 0.75 -26.16 21.28
N HIS A 651 0.34 -26.45 20.04
CA HIS A 651 1.09 -27.36 19.17
C HIS A 651 1.94 -26.65 18.12
N GLU A 652 1.69 -25.36 17.85
CA GLU A 652 2.42 -24.62 16.82
C GLU A 652 3.08 -23.35 17.37
N VAL A 653 2.31 -22.46 18.01
CA VAL A 653 2.83 -21.17 18.51
C VAL A 653 3.79 -21.36 19.68
N VAL A 654 3.40 -22.09 20.72
CA VAL A 654 4.24 -22.31 21.91
C VAL A 654 5.56 -23.01 21.56
N PRO A 655 5.57 -24.14 20.82
CA PRO A 655 6.83 -24.80 20.45
C PRO A 655 7.75 -23.90 19.63
N LEU A 656 7.20 -23.10 18.71
CA LEU A 656 7.99 -22.14 17.94
C LEU A 656 8.64 -21.07 18.84
N LEU A 657 7.90 -20.55 19.81
CA LEU A 657 8.42 -19.56 20.76
C LEU A 657 9.47 -20.17 21.70
N GLU A 658 9.29 -21.41 22.14
CA GLU A 658 10.28 -22.15 22.92
C GLU A 658 11.61 -22.29 22.15
N ASP A 659 11.54 -22.62 20.85
CA ASP A 659 12.69 -22.67 19.95
C ASP A 659 13.35 -21.30 19.79
N TYR A 660 12.56 -20.24 19.58
CA TYR A 660 13.09 -18.87 19.48
C TYR A 660 13.77 -18.39 20.76
N CYS A 661 13.23 -18.79 21.91
CA CYS A 661 13.81 -18.49 23.21
C CYS A 661 15.02 -19.37 23.54
N LEU A 662 15.34 -20.39 22.73
CA LEU A 662 16.45 -21.34 22.93
C LEU A 662 16.48 -21.92 24.35
N GLY A 663 15.30 -22.26 24.88
CA GLY A 663 15.14 -22.79 26.23
C GLY A 663 15.29 -21.77 27.38
N ARG A 664 15.32 -20.46 27.09
CA ARG A 664 15.35 -19.40 28.12
C ARG A 664 13.94 -19.09 28.61
N ALA A 665 13.59 -19.64 29.76
CA ALA A 665 12.28 -19.43 30.41
C ALA A 665 11.95 -17.94 30.65
N GLU A 666 12.95 -17.12 30.99
CA GLU A 666 12.77 -15.68 31.21
C GLU A 666 12.27 -14.94 29.95
N LEU A 667 12.82 -15.27 28.77
CA LEU A 667 12.37 -14.67 27.51
C LEU A 667 10.96 -15.14 27.14
N LEU A 668 10.69 -16.43 27.35
CA LEU A 668 9.36 -16.98 27.10
C LEU A 668 8.31 -16.31 28.01
N HIS A 669 8.67 -16.02 29.26
CA HIS A 669 7.81 -15.29 30.20
C HIS A 669 7.60 -13.82 29.80
N LEU A 670 8.61 -13.12 29.27
CA LEU A 670 8.41 -11.76 28.73
C LEU A 670 7.41 -11.71 27.57
N ILE A 671 7.35 -12.77 26.77
CA ILE A 671 6.45 -12.87 25.62
C ILE A 671 5.05 -13.33 26.06
N LEU A 672 4.96 -14.45 26.77
CA LEU A 672 3.70 -15.13 27.12
C LEU A 672 3.11 -14.74 28.48
N GLY A 673 3.82 -13.97 29.30
CA GLY A 673 3.33 -13.47 30.59
C GLY A 673 2.91 -14.59 31.54
N ASP A 674 1.70 -14.46 32.10
CA ASP A 674 1.15 -15.37 33.12
C ASP A 674 0.81 -16.77 32.57
N LEU A 675 0.93 -16.96 31.26
CA LEU A 675 0.77 -18.26 30.62
C LEU A 675 2.01 -19.15 30.78
N VAL A 676 3.11 -18.63 31.33
CA VAL A 676 4.28 -19.43 31.71
C VAL A 676 4.18 -19.84 33.17
N ASP A 677 4.40 -21.11 33.44
CA ASP A 677 4.51 -21.65 34.78
C ASP A 677 5.84 -21.20 35.41
N ALA A 678 5.77 -20.52 36.56
CA ALA A 678 6.93 -19.90 37.19
C ALA A 678 7.94 -20.92 37.76
N ASP A 679 7.48 -22.13 38.10
CA ASP A 679 8.32 -23.17 38.71
C ASP A 679 9.05 -23.99 37.63
N THR A 680 8.39 -24.24 36.50
CA THR A 680 8.91 -25.09 35.42
C THR A 680 9.49 -24.30 34.26
N GLY A 681 9.14 -23.02 34.13
CA GLY A 681 9.55 -22.14 33.03
C GLY A 681 8.94 -22.52 31.67
N ARG A 682 7.88 -23.33 31.66
CA ARG A 682 7.19 -23.82 30.45
C ARG A 682 5.81 -23.18 30.31
N ALA A 683 5.31 -23.14 29.08
CA ALA A 683 3.93 -22.70 28.85
C ALA A 683 2.93 -23.65 29.55
N ARG A 684 1.94 -23.09 30.23
CA ARG A 684 0.85 -23.82 30.88
C ARG A 684 -0.01 -24.48 29.81
N LEU A 685 -0.26 -25.78 29.98
CA LEU A 685 -1.27 -26.50 29.19
C LEU A 685 -2.65 -26.15 29.74
N MET A 686 -3.50 -25.57 28.90
CA MET A 686 -4.85 -25.15 29.26
C MET A 686 -5.87 -25.98 28.50
N SER A 687 -7.07 -26.11 29.07
CA SER A 687 -8.18 -26.72 28.34
C SER A 687 -8.60 -25.80 27.18
N PRO A 688 -9.17 -26.33 26.09
CA PRO A 688 -9.72 -25.50 25.02
C PRO A 688 -10.71 -24.43 25.51
N GLN A 689 -11.48 -24.75 26.56
CA GLN A 689 -12.50 -23.87 27.13
C GLN A 689 -11.90 -22.68 27.89
N ASP A 690 -10.80 -22.91 28.61
CA ASP A 690 -10.19 -21.87 29.47
C ASP A 690 -9.17 -20.99 28.71
N LEU A 691 -8.61 -21.51 27.62
CA LEU A 691 -7.54 -20.84 26.88
C LEU A 691 -7.96 -19.47 26.28
N PRO A 692 -9.13 -19.32 25.64
CA PRO A 692 -9.56 -18.03 25.12
C PRO A 692 -9.62 -16.95 26.20
N ASP A 693 -10.13 -17.28 27.39
CA ASP A 693 -10.21 -16.34 28.53
C ASP A 693 -8.83 -15.97 29.05
N ALA A 694 -7.92 -16.94 29.16
CA ALA A 694 -6.55 -16.69 29.62
C ALA A 694 -5.76 -15.83 28.62
N LEU A 695 -5.84 -16.16 27.33
CA LEU A 695 -5.24 -15.34 26.26
C LEU A 695 -5.88 -13.96 26.20
N ALA A 696 -7.20 -13.89 26.37
CA ALA A 696 -7.89 -12.63 26.36
C ALA A 696 -7.42 -11.79 27.54
N THR A 697 -7.28 -12.39 28.72
CA THR A 697 -6.78 -11.69 29.92
C THR A 697 -5.38 -11.14 29.72
N GLU A 698 -4.46 -11.98 29.23
CA GLU A 698 -3.05 -11.62 29.07
C GLU A 698 -2.81 -10.62 27.93
N PHE A 699 -3.45 -10.82 26.78
CA PHE A 699 -3.13 -10.08 25.56
C PHE A 699 -4.15 -9.03 25.16
N THR A 700 -5.40 -9.13 25.66
CA THR A 700 -6.53 -8.29 25.23
C THR A 700 -7.24 -7.55 26.38
N SER A 701 -7.10 -7.97 27.64
CA SER A 701 -7.67 -7.30 28.80
C SER A 701 -6.64 -6.29 29.34
N GLY A 702 -6.91 -4.99 29.42
CA GLY A 702 -8.12 -4.40 29.98
C GLY A 702 -9.24 -3.97 29.04
N ALA A 703 -10.34 -4.72 29.09
CA ALA A 703 -11.66 -4.20 28.82
C ALA A 703 -12.61 -4.63 29.96
N PRO A 704 -13.63 -3.81 30.24
CA PRO A 704 -14.96 -4.24 29.85
C PRO A 704 -15.32 -3.49 28.56
N GLY A 705 -16.05 -4.14 27.66
CA GLY A 705 -16.66 -3.46 26.53
C GLY A 705 -17.61 -2.35 27.00
N PRO A 706 -18.01 -1.43 26.13
CA PRO A 706 -19.43 -1.31 25.86
C PRO A 706 -19.80 -2.50 24.96
N ASP A 707 -20.53 -3.46 25.53
CA ASP A 707 -20.79 -4.80 24.99
C ASP A 707 -21.38 -4.84 23.56
N ALA A 708 -20.82 -5.73 22.74
CA ALA A 708 -21.53 -6.39 21.63
C ALA A 708 -22.07 -5.51 20.48
#